data_AF-A0A7Y5WXX0-F1
#
_entry.id   AF-A0A7Y5WXX0-F1
#
_cell.length_a   1.000
_cell.length_b   1.000
_cell.length_c   1.000
_cell.angle_alpha   90.00
_cell.angle_beta   90.00
_cell.angle_gamma   90.00
#
_symmetry.space_group_name_H-M   'P 1'
#
loop_
_entity.id
_entity.type
_entity.pdbx_description
1 polymer ?
#
loop_
_entity_poly.entity_id
_entity_poly.type
_entity_poly.pdbx_seq_one_letter_code
_entity_poly.pdbx_strand_id
1 'polypeptide(L)'
;MKKARGAALVAVLAAACAVAALISGVASHGAPSASAAGPCQLGNKNGQIKHVIYLQFDNTHFRRDRTNVPSDLEQMPHLLDFLKGNGTLLTNDHTILISHTAGGILASLTGLYPDRNGQTVSNSYDYFQGTGAPKFTSSFKYWTDTVDGTNETLPNMVGDGGQTAPAPWLTYTNAGCNVGGVSTANIVLENNSTSAAGDMTRVFGVGSPEWNEANDPATRAKAQTDFVGIAIHCAPGNALCESNSAAKPDDATIYPGSDDGHKALFGAKYVNPAITGGQPCVKATDGSNITDPAGNCGFPGFDGALAKNTLGMVAQMQENGVPVTFAYISDAHDNHTLARASGPGEADYQQQLHDYDTAFAAFFQRLQSHGIDKSNTLFVVTVDEGDHFAGGTGTPDPANPGALAYTHTACPQASVTAVTPCPANQIGEINVKIGSLLPAGEPPFDIHFDDAPTFYVNGQPERTNPTVRSLERDVAAAKAPSPYAGVVVPVAERLADTVEEKTLHMVNADPKRTPTFTMFGNSDFFFQTTNLSGVCAGSNVCVNPGFAWNHGDYQDEIANTWAGFVGPGVASNGVDSTTWTDHVDLRPTINSLVGLSDSYLDDGRVITEILGKGRDNDEDRGQGARQLGAAYKQVNAPFGQFALDTLIASTNALKQPAGPSGDLAYDAIETQIANLTAERDTLVGAIRAALNQAAAGNGKIDEDQARAWVKQANSLLARAHDLAVRNPL
;
A
#
# COMPACT_ATOMS: atom_id res chain seq x y z
N MET A 1 -77.19 19.93 -14.67
CA MET A 1 -78.24 19.07 -14.06
C MET A 1 -77.57 18.17 -13.01
N LYS A 2 -78.10 18.15 -11.77
CA LYS A 2 -78.20 17.04 -10.77
C LYS A 2 -77.10 15.96 -10.79
N LYS A 3 -76.41 15.51 -9.71
CA LYS A 3 -76.44 15.51 -8.23
C LYS A 3 -75.04 14.97 -7.82
N ALA A 4 -74.25 15.46 -6.84
CA ALA A 4 -74.39 15.47 -5.38
C ALA A 4 -74.39 14.09 -4.66
N ARG A 5 -73.24 13.78 -4.01
CA ARG A 5 -72.99 13.24 -2.64
C ARG A 5 -72.34 11.86 -2.44
N GLY A 6 -71.29 11.86 -1.59
CA GLY A 6 -70.74 10.74 -0.80
C GLY A 6 -69.20 10.78 -0.71
N ALA A 7 -68.56 11.69 0.03
CA ALA A 7 -68.22 11.64 1.46
C ALA A 7 -67.26 10.52 1.92
N ALA A 8 -65.99 10.93 2.15
CA ALA A 8 -65.09 10.56 3.26
C ALA A 8 -64.27 9.25 3.12
N LEU A 9 -62.97 9.15 3.46
CA LEU A 9 -62.08 9.96 4.29
C LEU A 9 -60.60 9.54 4.03
N VAL A 10 -59.65 10.51 4.03
CA VAL A 10 -58.26 10.47 4.60
C VAL A 10 -57.21 9.52 3.98
N ALA A 11 -55.95 9.90 3.70
CA ALA A 11 -55.21 11.16 3.78
C ALA A 11 -53.76 10.93 3.26
N VAL A 12 -53.20 11.96 2.57
CA VAL A 12 -51.83 12.51 2.76
C VAL A 12 -50.65 11.60 2.31
N LEU A 13 -49.69 11.99 1.45
CA LEU A 13 -48.98 13.27 1.33
C LEU A 13 -48.36 13.39 -0.08
N ALA A 14 -48.68 14.46 -0.80
CA ALA A 14 -47.90 14.97 -1.91
C ALA A 14 -47.39 16.36 -1.48
N ALA A 15 -46.08 16.48 -1.32
CA ALA A 15 -45.37 17.75 -1.25
C ALA A 15 -43.94 17.50 -1.75
N ALA A 16 -43.81 17.46 -3.07
CA ALA A 16 -42.55 17.65 -3.77
C ALA A 16 -42.36 19.15 -4.06
N CYS A 17 -41.09 19.54 -4.12
CA CYS A 17 -40.51 20.84 -4.47
C CYS A 17 -40.09 21.76 -3.30
N ALA A 18 -38.79 22.10 -3.37
CA ALA A 18 -38.04 23.15 -2.69
C ALA A 18 -37.36 22.79 -1.35
N VAL A 19 -36.24 22.05 -1.41
CA VAL A 19 -34.95 22.51 -0.87
C VAL A 19 -33.84 21.96 -1.79
N ALA A 20 -33.54 22.70 -2.85
CA ALA A 20 -32.21 22.71 -3.46
C ALA A 20 -31.46 23.91 -2.85
N ALA A 21 -30.17 23.74 -2.61
CA ALA A 21 -29.23 24.62 -1.91
C ALA A 21 -29.15 24.42 -0.38
N LEU A 22 -28.14 23.65 0.05
CA LEU A 22 -27.20 23.98 1.15
C LEU A 22 -26.38 22.73 1.56
N ILE A 23 -25.46 22.26 0.70
CA ILE A 23 -24.17 21.67 1.13
C ILE A 23 -23.13 21.99 0.04
N SER A 24 -22.82 23.27 -0.12
CA SER A 24 -21.53 23.69 -0.67
C SER A 24 -20.81 24.42 0.45
N GLY A 25 -20.51 23.67 1.51
CA GLY A 25 -19.52 24.06 2.50
C GLY A 25 -18.17 23.55 2.04
N VAL A 26 -17.67 24.05 0.90
CA VAL A 26 -16.23 24.02 0.64
C VAL A 26 -15.66 24.98 1.67
N ALA A 27 -15.28 24.45 2.83
CA ALA A 27 -14.50 25.21 3.77
C ALA A 27 -13.15 25.45 3.09
N SER A 28 -13.06 26.59 2.41
CA SER A 28 -11.81 27.25 2.10
C SER A 28 -11.20 27.63 3.44
N HIS A 29 -10.61 26.64 4.11
CA HIS A 29 -9.68 26.88 5.19
C HIS A 29 -8.52 27.64 4.54
N GLY A 30 -8.49 28.95 4.77
CA GLY A 30 -7.36 29.77 4.36
C GLY A 30 -6.09 29.09 4.84
N ALA A 31 -5.16 28.87 3.91
CA ALA A 31 -3.86 28.31 4.21
C ALA A 31 -3.24 29.10 5.38
N PRO A 32 -2.60 28.44 6.36
CA PRO A 32 -1.78 29.15 7.32
C PRO A 32 -0.76 29.97 6.53
N SER A 33 -0.72 31.26 6.79
CA SER A 33 0.25 32.18 6.18
C SER A 33 1.65 31.60 6.35
N ALA A 34 2.38 31.44 5.23
CA ALA A 34 3.77 30.96 5.22
C ALA A 34 4.62 31.75 6.22
N SER A 35 4.88 31.15 7.37
CA SER A 35 5.85 31.66 8.34
C SER A 35 7.23 31.59 7.70
N ALA A 36 8.04 32.63 7.86
CA ALA A 36 9.45 32.59 7.51
C ALA A 36 10.14 31.35 8.13
N ALA A 37 11.03 30.72 7.37
CA ALA A 37 11.72 29.47 7.73
C ALA A 37 12.39 29.56 9.12
N GLY A 38 11.79 28.89 10.10
CA GLY A 38 12.40 28.63 11.40
C GLY A 38 13.25 27.35 11.37
N PRO A 39 14.07 27.09 12.40
CA PRO A 39 14.72 25.78 12.55
C PRO A 39 13.66 24.67 12.60
N CYS A 40 13.94 23.49 12.02
CA CYS A 40 13.05 22.32 12.00
C CYS A 40 12.38 22.09 13.36
N GLN A 41 11.04 22.04 13.37
CA GLN A 41 10.23 21.90 14.58
C GLN A 41 9.48 20.56 14.57
N LEU A 42 9.93 19.64 15.43
CA LEU A 42 9.27 18.37 15.68
C LEU A 42 9.02 18.20 17.18
N GLY A 43 8.01 17.41 17.52
CA GLY A 43 7.67 17.00 18.88
C GLY A 43 6.73 17.95 19.62
N ASN A 44 5.76 17.38 20.35
CA ASN A 44 4.88 18.18 21.19
C ASN A 44 5.57 18.67 22.49
N LYS A 45 5.21 19.88 22.91
CA LYS A 45 5.46 20.52 24.22
C LYS A 45 6.91 20.75 24.69
N ASN A 46 7.98 20.28 24.03
CA ASN A 46 9.38 20.62 24.40
C ASN A 46 10.45 20.44 23.28
N GLY A 47 10.07 20.04 22.05
CA GLY A 47 11.07 19.72 21.01
C GLY A 47 11.89 18.45 21.29
N GLN A 48 11.29 17.47 22.00
CA GLN A 48 11.97 16.24 22.41
C GLN A 48 12.32 15.35 21.21
N ILE A 49 11.41 15.25 20.24
CA ILE A 49 11.67 14.57 18.97
C ILE A 49 12.41 15.56 18.08
N LYS A 50 13.57 15.15 17.59
CA LYS A 50 14.40 15.91 16.63
C LYS A 50 14.52 15.19 15.29
N HIS A 51 14.26 13.89 15.27
CA HIS A 51 14.37 13.03 14.11
C HIS A 51 13.16 12.13 13.97
N VAL A 52 12.78 11.84 12.73
CA VAL A 52 11.82 10.79 12.37
C VAL A 52 12.53 9.85 11.41
N ILE A 53 12.59 8.57 11.76
CA ILE A 53 13.12 7.51 10.91
C ILE A 53 11.98 6.53 10.69
N TYR A 54 11.44 6.55 9.47
CA TYR A 54 10.44 5.62 9.00
C TYR A 54 11.12 4.60 8.08
N LEU A 55 11.00 3.33 8.42
CA LEU A 55 11.50 2.21 7.65
C LEU A 55 10.32 1.30 7.30
N GLN A 56 10.20 0.92 6.04
CA GLN A 56 9.22 -0.03 5.58
C GLN A 56 9.94 -1.13 4.82
N PHE A 57 9.75 -2.36 5.26
CA PHE A 57 10.21 -3.53 4.53
C PHE A 57 9.22 -3.89 3.43
N ASP A 58 9.75 -4.46 2.36
CA ASP A 58 9.00 -5.37 1.51
C ASP A 58 8.80 -6.68 2.26
N ASN A 59 7.54 -7.08 2.43
CA ASN A 59 7.15 -8.45 2.76
C ASN A 59 8.04 -9.16 3.81
N THR A 60 8.18 -8.54 4.98
CA THR A 60 8.94 -9.10 6.12
C THR A 60 7.97 -9.56 7.19
N HIS A 61 8.06 -10.81 7.60
CA HIS A 61 7.10 -11.46 8.48
C HIS A 61 7.47 -11.41 9.96
N PHE A 62 6.49 -11.01 10.78
CA PHE A 62 6.49 -11.31 12.22
C PHE A 62 5.96 -12.71 12.52
N ARG A 63 5.01 -13.18 11.70
CA ARG A 63 4.42 -14.52 11.80
C ARG A 63 5.39 -15.55 11.23
N ARG A 64 5.29 -16.80 11.68
CA ARG A 64 6.11 -17.89 11.14
C ARG A 64 5.37 -18.57 10.00
N ASP A 65 5.94 -18.59 8.79
CA ASP A 65 5.37 -19.27 7.61
C ASP A 65 5.28 -20.80 7.79
N ARG A 66 6.19 -21.32 8.63
CA ARG A 66 6.27 -22.72 9.03
C ARG A 66 6.53 -22.77 10.53
N THR A 67 5.74 -23.56 11.27
CA THR A 67 5.79 -23.61 12.75
C THR A 67 7.19 -23.80 13.35
N ASN A 68 8.06 -24.55 12.66
CA ASN A 68 9.41 -24.89 13.13
C ASN A 68 10.53 -24.00 12.57
N VAL A 69 10.20 -23.01 11.74
CA VAL A 69 11.15 -22.02 11.22
C VAL A 69 10.87 -20.70 11.95
N PRO A 70 11.86 -20.03 12.55
CA PRO A 70 11.65 -18.71 13.12
C PRO A 70 11.17 -17.71 12.03
N SER A 71 10.36 -16.73 12.41
CA SER A 71 9.96 -15.63 11.51
C SER A 71 11.16 -14.75 11.14
N ASP A 72 11.00 -13.87 10.16
CA ASP A 72 12.06 -12.93 9.77
C ASP A 72 12.51 -12.07 10.94
N LEU A 73 11.55 -11.50 11.68
CA LEU A 73 11.88 -10.68 12.84
C LEU A 73 12.54 -11.48 13.97
N GLU A 74 12.20 -12.76 14.16
CA GLU A 74 12.92 -13.62 15.12
C GLU A 74 14.37 -13.89 14.71
N GLN A 75 14.67 -13.84 13.40
CA GLN A 75 16.00 -13.97 12.84
C GLN A 75 16.75 -12.63 12.74
N MET A 76 16.07 -11.51 13.00
CA MET A 76 16.64 -10.17 13.17
C MET A 76 16.53 -9.65 14.62
N PRO A 77 17.19 -10.32 15.59
CA PRO A 77 17.02 -10.01 17.01
C PRO A 77 17.41 -8.58 17.41
N HIS A 78 18.37 -7.91 16.74
CA HIS A 78 18.71 -6.53 17.07
C HIS A 78 17.55 -5.56 16.79
N LEU A 79 16.83 -5.78 15.68
CA LEU A 79 15.63 -5.01 15.36
C LEU A 79 14.48 -5.39 16.30
N LEU A 80 14.18 -6.69 16.42
CA LEU A 80 13.05 -7.16 17.23
C LEU A 80 13.19 -6.77 18.70
N ASP A 81 14.38 -6.92 19.29
CA ASP A 81 14.66 -6.50 20.66
C ASP A 81 14.62 -4.98 20.81
N PHE A 82 15.03 -4.22 19.80
CA PHE A 82 14.91 -2.77 19.80
C PHE A 82 13.43 -2.34 19.84
N LEU A 83 12.57 -2.92 19.01
CA LEU A 83 11.15 -2.58 18.94
C LEU A 83 10.42 -2.96 20.25
N LYS A 84 10.49 -4.24 20.66
CA LYS A 84 9.77 -4.72 21.85
C LYS A 84 10.38 -4.23 23.17
N GLY A 85 11.67 -3.90 23.19
CA GLY A 85 12.36 -3.46 24.39
C GLY A 85 12.22 -1.96 24.68
N ASN A 86 11.87 -1.15 23.67
CA ASN A 86 11.92 0.31 23.77
C ASN A 86 10.62 1.03 23.40
N GLY A 87 9.61 0.31 22.92
CA GLY A 87 8.36 0.90 22.49
C GLY A 87 7.23 -0.13 22.42
N THR A 88 6.39 -0.02 21.39
CA THR A 88 5.29 -0.95 21.16
C THR A 88 5.40 -1.52 19.75
N LEU A 89 5.34 -2.85 19.65
CA LEU A 89 5.25 -3.62 18.41
C LEU A 89 3.81 -4.15 18.29
N LEU A 90 3.05 -3.58 17.37
CA LEU A 90 1.71 -4.01 16.99
C LEU A 90 1.85 -5.20 16.03
N THR A 91 1.21 -6.33 16.33
CA THR A 91 1.27 -7.54 15.49
C THR A 91 -0.11 -7.96 15.00
N ASN A 92 -1.06 -7.01 15.04
CA ASN A 92 -2.41 -7.12 14.52
C ASN A 92 -2.71 -5.86 13.69
N ASP A 93 -1.69 -5.43 12.96
CA ASP A 93 -1.79 -4.41 11.93
C ASP A 93 -2.23 -5.08 10.62
N HIS A 94 -2.81 -4.32 9.70
CA HIS A 94 -3.26 -4.84 8.43
C HIS A 94 -2.86 -3.93 7.28
N THR A 95 -2.63 -4.50 6.11
CA THR A 95 -2.35 -3.74 4.89
C THR A 95 -3.65 -3.23 4.22
N ILE A 96 -3.53 -2.68 3.02
CA ILE A 96 -4.63 -2.28 2.14
C ILE A 96 -5.03 -3.42 1.19
N LEU A 97 -6.10 -3.23 0.41
CA LEU A 97 -6.52 -4.18 -0.62
C LEU A 97 -6.66 -3.44 -1.97
N ILE A 98 -6.08 -3.92 -3.08
CA ILE A 98 -5.13 -5.06 -3.20
C ILE A 98 -3.77 -4.66 -2.60
N SER A 99 -3.19 -5.50 -1.75
CA SER A 99 -1.91 -5.21 -1.12
C SER A 99 -0.79 -5.39 -2.13
N HIS A 100 0.02 -4.34 -2.34
CA HIS A 100 1.34 -4.46 -2.95
C HIS A 100 2.26 -3.39 -2.39
N THR A 101 3.58 -3.58 -2.52
CA THR A 101 4.65 -2.62 -2.19
C THR A 101 4.25 -1.15 -2.31
N ALA A 102 3.86 -0.69 -3.52
CA ALA A 102 3.52 0.69 -3.77
C ALA A 102 2.29 1.14 -2.96
N GLY A 103 1.20 0.38 -3.01
CA GLY A 103 -0.04 0.74 -2.33
C GLY A 103 0.11 0.72 -0.80
N GLY A 104 0.80 -0.29 -0.25
CA GLY A 104 1.09 -0.42 1.18
C GLY A 104 1.95 0.73 1.73
N ILE A 105 3.02 1.08 1.00
CA ILE A 105 3.85 2.25 1.32
C ILE A 105 3.02 3.53 1.29
N LEU A 106 2.29 3.75 0.20
CA LEU A 106 1.56 5.00 -0.01
C LEU A 106 0.43 5.18 1.01
N ALA A 107 -0.28 4.12 1.38
CA ALA A 107 -1.28 4.17 2.43
C ALA A 107 -0.68 4.53 3.79
N SER A 108 0.49 3.97 4.12
CA SER A 108 1.20 4.24 5.37
C SER A 108 1.73 5.67 5.46
N LEU A 109 2.23 6.21 4.34
CA LEU A 109 2.78 7.57 4.28
C LEU A 109 1.71 8.65 4.21
N THR A 110 0.61 8.39 3.49
CA THR A 110 -0.47 9.37 3.30
C THR A 110 -1.56 9.28 4.36
N GLY A 111 -1.72 8.15 5.05
CA GLY A 111 -2.89 7.95 5.89
C GLY A 111 -4.19 7.87 5.11
N LEU A 112 -4.14 7.63 3.78
CA LEU A 112 -5.30 7.56 2.89
C LEU A 112 -5.44 6.16 2.31
N TYR A 113 -6.68 5.69 2.20
CA TYR A 113 -6.97 4.45 1.48
C TYR A 113 -6.73 4.60 -0.03
N PRO A 114 -6.59 3.48 -0.77
CA PRO A 114 -6.22 3.49 -2.19
C PRO A 114 -7.14 4.32 -3.10
N ASP A 115 -8.43 4.37 -2.81
CA ASP A 115 -9.41 5.20 -3.52
C ASP A 115 -9.12 6.71 -3.42
N ARG A 116 -8.41 7.15 -2.37
CA ARG A 116 -8.05 8.56 -2.12
C ARG A 116 -6.60 8.91 -2.37
N ASN A 117 -5.70 7.91 -2.43
CA ASN A 117 -4.32 8.13 -2.85
C ASN A 117 -4.08 7.79 -4.34
N GLY A 118 -5.00 7.09 -4.98
CA GLY A 118 -5.03 6.83 -6.42
C GLY A 118 -4.45 5.48 -6.87
N GLN A 119 -3.89 4.69 -5.95
CA GLN A 119 -3.29 3.38 -6.25
C GLN A 119 -4.21 2.22 -5.83
N THR A 120 -5.41 2.15 -6.41
CA THR A 120 -6.44 1.13 -6.10
C THR A 120 -6.08 -0.29 -6.52
N VAL A 121 -5.10 -0.42 -7.42
CA VAL A 121 -4.43 -1.66 -7.80
C VAL A 121 -2.94 -1.29 -7.92
N SER A 122 -2.07 -2.10 -7.32
CA SER A 122 -0.62 -1.92 -7.32
C SER A 122 0.04 -3.27 -7.61
N ASN A 123 1.34 -3.44 -7.81
CA ASN A 123 2.39 -2.47 -8.16
C ASN A 123 2.24 -1.90 -9.59
N SER A 124 1.26 -2.39 -10.33
CA SER A 124 0.84 -1.90 -11.65
C SER A 124 -0.67 -2.02 -11.79
N TYR A 125 -1.22 -1.41 -12.82
CA TYR A 125 -2.63 -1.52 -13.13
C TYR A 125 -2.86 -1.26 -14.61
N ASP A 126 -4.05 -1.62 -15.09
CA ASP A 126 -4.52 -1.17 -16.40
C ASP A 126 -5.47 0.02 -16.25
N TYR A 127 -5.60 0.79 -17.31
CA TYR A 127 -6.68 1.76 -17.46
C TYR A 127 -7.32 1.64 -18.84
N PHE A 128 -8.59 2.02 -18.95
CA PHE A 128 -9.29 2.06 -20.22
C PHE A 128 -8.88 3.28 -21.05
N GLN A 129 -8.34 3.01 -22.24
CA GLN A 129 -8.11 4.04 -23.24
C GLN A 129 -9.44 4.56 -23.81
N GLY A 130 -9.41 5.67 -24.56
CA GLY A 130 -10.62 6.19 -25.23
C GLY A 130 -11.25 5.23 -26.26
N THR A 131 -10.54 4.16 -26.66
CA THR A 131 -11.05 3.06 -27.49
C THR A 131 -11.81 2.00 -26.69
N GLY A 132 -11.75 2.05 -25.36
CA GLY A 132 -12.23 1.01 -24.45
C GLY A 132 -11.28 -0.18 -24.28
N ALA A 133 -10.11 -0.18 -24.93
CA ALA A 133 -9.10 -1.22 -24.68
C ALA A 133 -8.32 -0.91 -23.40
N PRO A 134 -8.02 -1.91 -22.56
CA PRO A 134 -7.13 -1.72 -21.41
C PRO A 134 -5.70 -1.43 -21.86
N LYS A 135 -4.97 -0.71 -21.02
CA LYS A 135 -3.56 -0.42 -21.21
C LYS A 135 -2.82 -0.40 -19.88
N PHE A 136 -1.74 -1.17 -19.83
CA PHE A 136 -0.80 -1.23 -18.74
C PHE A 136 -0.18 0.12 -18.38
N THR A 137 -0.01 0.32 -17.08
CA THR A 137 0.80 1.37 -16.49
C THR A 137 1.37 0.92 -15.13
N SER A 138 2.52 1.47 -14.76
CA SER A 138 3.13 1.20 -13.44
C SER A 138 2.64 2.19 -12.39
N SER A 139 2.56 1.75 -11.14
CA SER A 139 2.32 2.59 -9.96
C SER A 139 3.54 3.44 -9.60
N PHE A 140 4.75 2.97 -9.96
CA PHE A 140 6.03 3.59 -9.63
C PHE A 140 6.36 4.75 -10.58
N LYS A 141 5.97 5.96 -10.18
CA LYS A 141 6.24 7.23 -10.85
C LYS A 141 6.46 8.31 -9.80
N TYR A 142 7.10 9.42 -10.18
CA TYR A 142 7.15 10.56 -9.27
C TYR A 142 5.73 11.06 -8.91
N TRP A 143 5.57 11.57 -7.69
CA TRP A 143 4.27 11.91 -7.07
C TRP A 143 3.31 12.71 -7.96
N THR A 144 3.84 13.66 -8.72
CA THR A 144 3.05 14.57 -9.57
C THR A 144 2.90 14.12 -11.02
N ASP A 145 3.45 12.96 -11.38
CA ASP A 145 3.38 12.46 -12.74
C ASP A 145 1.99 11.92 -13.05
N THR A 146 1.60 12.03 -14.32
CA THR A 146 0.31 11.54 -14.81
C THR A 146 0.35 10.04 -15.09
N VAL A 147 -0.80 9.39 -15.21
CA VAL A 147 -0.88 7.99 -15.63
C VAL A 147 -0.21 7.77 -16.99
N ASP A 148 -0.57 8.57 -17.97
CA ASP A 148 -0.03 8.57 -19.33
C ASP A 148 -0.22 9.97 -19.91
N GLY A 149 0.88 10.69 -20.16
CA GLY A 149 0.84 12.09 -20.62
C GLY A 149 0.15 12.32 -21.97
N THR A 150 -0.29 11.26 -22.67
CA THR A 150 -1.07 11.34 -23.92
C THR A 150 -2.49 10.80 -23.76
N ASN A 151 -2.67 9.63 -23.12
CA ASN A 151 -3.95 8.90 -23.11
C ASN A 151 -4.73 9.02 -21.79
N GLU A 152 -4.05 9.36 -20.69
CA GLU A 152 -4.65 9.58 -19.38
C GLU A 152 -3.85 10.61 -18.56
N THR A 153 -4.31 11.86 -18.61
CA THR A 153 -3.60 13.00 -18.05
C THR A 153 -3.93 13.27 -16.58
N LEU A 154 -4.80 12.48 -15.95
CA LEU A 154 -4.99 12.57 -14.51
C LEU A 154 -3.70 12.14 -13.77
N PRO A 155 -3.46 12.70 -12.56
CA PRO A 155 -2.30 12.35 -11.76
C PRO A 155 -2.25 10.84 -11.46
N ASN A 156 -1.06 10.25 -11.40
CA ASN A 156 -0.87 8.89 -10.92
C ASN A 156 -1.42 8.79 -9.50
N MET A 157 -1.03 9.73 -8.64
CA MET A 157 -1.56 9.91 -7.28
C MET A 157 -2.91 10.65 -7.28
N VAL A 158 -3.90 10.19 -8.04
CA VAL A 158 -5.22 10.85 -8.12
C VAL A 158 -5.98 10.70 -6.79
N GLY A 159 -6.32 11.83 -6.17
CA GLY A 159 -7.14 11.88 -4.98
C GLY A 159 -8.53 12.46 -5.23
N ASP A 160 -9.17 12.92 -4.16
CA ASP A 160 -10.52 13.46 -4.18
C ASP A 160 -10.68 14.59 -5.22
N GLY A 161 -11.71 14.49 -6.07
CA GLY A 161 -12.01 15.48 -7.10
C GLY A 161 -11.06 15.48 -8.30
N GLY A 162 -10.23 14.44 -8.46
CA GLY A 162 -9.34 14.27 -9.61
C GLY A 162 -8.03 15.06 -9.53
N GLN A 163 -7.70 15.63 -8.37
CA GLN A 163 -6.45 16.35 -8.13
C GLN A 163 -5.36 15.40 -7.63
N THR A 164 -4.10 15.83 -7.65
CA THR A 164 -3.02 15.06 -7.02
C THR A 164 -3.22 15.03 -5.51
N ALA A 165 -3.16 13.85 -4.90
CA ALA A 165 -3.14 13.69 -3.46
C ALA A 165 -1.97 14.51 -2.86
N PRO A 166 -2.15 15.23 -1.74
CA PRO A 166 -1.06 16.06 -1.21
C PRO A 166 0.14 15.23 -0.78
N ALA A 167 1.34 15.72 -1.09
CA ALA A 167 2.58 15.03 -0.76
C ALA A 167 2.81 14.97 0.77
N PRO A 168 3.08 13.80 1.37
CA PRO A 168 3.18 13.65 2.82
C PRO A 168 4.40 14.38 3.42
N TRP A 169 5.43 14.67 2.62
CA TRP A 169 6.58 15.46 3.09
C TRP A 169 6.29 16.96 3.22
N LEU A 170 5.19 17.46 2.63
CA LEU A 170 4.82 18.88 2.73
C LEU A 170 4.61 19.31 4.18
N THR A 171 4.03 18.43 5.00
CA THR A 171 3.78 18.66 6.43
C THR A 171 5.08 18.90 7.22
N TYR A 172 6.16 18.20 6.89
CA TYR A 172 7.46 18.39 7.54
C TYR A 172 8.27 19.55 6.97
N THR A 173 8.24 19.73 5.64
CA THR A 173 8.96 20.85 5.00
C THR A 173 8.36 22.20 5.41
N ASN A 174 7.04 22.29 5.60
CA ASN A 174 6.37 23.44 6.21
C ASN A 174 6.74 23.65 7.68
N ALA A 175 7.10 22.58 8.39
CA ALA A 175 7.64 22.64 9.76
C ALA A 175 9.15 22.97 9.81
N GLY A 176 9.77 23.29 8.66
CA GLY A 176 11.19 23.65 8.57
C GLY A 176 12.16 22.47 8.47
N CYS A 177 11.66 21.25 8.24
CA CYS A 177 12.44 20.02 8.21
C CYS A 177 12.68 19.53 6.77
N ASN A 178 13.93 19.26 6.42
CA ASN A 178 14.23 18.52 5.18
C ASN A 178 13.77 17.06 5.34
N VAL A 179 13.28 16.46 4.25
CA VAL A 179 12.79 15.09 4.20
C VAL A 179 13.57 14.29 3.16
N GLY A 180 14.15 13.16 3.55
CA GLY A 180 14.85 12.24 2.66
C GLY A 180 13.97 11.07 2.26
N GLY A 181 13.99 10.71 0.98
CA GLY A 181 13.41 9.48 0.45
C GLY A 181 14.50 8.52 0.01
N VAL A 182 14.44 7.27 0.45
CA VAL A 182 15.38 6.21 0.08
C VAL A 182 14.60 5.00 -0.41
N SER A 183 14.52 4.85 -1.72
CA SER A 183 13.85 3.75 -2.44
C SER A 183 12.35 3.62 -2.13
N THR A 184 11.75 4.68 -1.58
CA THR A 184 10.38 4.68 -1.10
C THR A 184 9.44 5.16 -2.20
N ALA A 185 8.33 4.44 -2.41
CA ALA A 185 7.40 4.66 -3.50
C ALA A 185 6.97 6.14 -3.66
N ASN A 186 7.15 6.65 -4.87
CA ASN A 186 6.68 7.91 -5.44
C ASN A 186 7.17 9.20 -4.78
N ILE A 187 7.89 9.13 -3.65
CA ILE A 187 8.63 10.27 -3.08
C ILE A 187 9.97 10.49 -3.80
N VAL A 188 10.54 9.42 -4.37
CA VAL A 188 11.74 9.50 -5.22
C VAL A 188 11.34 9.46 -6.69
N LEU A 189 12.29 9.76 -7.59
CA LEU A 189 12.10 9.35 -8.99
C LEU A 189 12.16 7.83 -9.02
N GLU A 190 11.23 7.21 -9.72
CA GLU A 190 10.98 5.77 -9.78
C GLU A 190 11.51 5.16 -11.08
N ASN A 191 11.68 5.98 -12.11
CA ASN A 191 12.16 5.53 -13.41
C ASN A 191 13.05 6.57 -14.10
N ASN A 192 13.91 6.10 -14.99
CA ASN A 192 14.72 6.96 -15.87
C ASN A 192 14.03 7.24 -17.21
N SER A 193 12.69 7.17 -17.29
CA SER A 193 11.97 7.32 -18.56
C SER A 193 12.08 8.74 -19.09
N THR A 194 12.34 8.85 -20.39
CA THR A 194 12.38 10.12 -21.13
C THR A 194 11.12 10.36 -21.97
N SER A 195 10.07 9.57 -21.74
CA SER A 195 8.74 9.80 -22.32
C SER A 195 8.11 11.09 -21.79
N ALA A 196 6.98 11.53 -22.36
CA ALA A 196 6.30 12.76 -21.94
C ALA A 196 5.83 12.75 -20.47
N ALA A 197 5.56 11.57 -19.91
CA ALA A 197 5.19 11.37 -18.51
C ALA A 197 6.29 10.62 -17.72
N GLY A 198 7.51 10.55 -18.26
CA GLY A 198 8.63 9.96 -17.56
C GLY A 198 9.29 10.96 -16.63
N ASP A 199 9.75 10.48 -15.47
CA ASP A 199 10.27 11.30 -14.39
C ASP A 199 11.40 12.24 -14.85
N MET A 200 12.28 11.76 -15.73
CA MET A 200 13.39 12.56 -16.25
C MET A 200 12.91 13.76 -17.06
N THR A 201 11.85 13.56 -17.85
CA THR A 201 11.23 14.65 -18.62
C THR A 201 10.51 15.63 -17.71
N ARG A 202 9.81 15.11 -16.70
CA ARG A 202 8.95 15.90 -15.80
C ARG A 202 9.75 16.76 -14.84
N VAL A 203 10.83 16.22 -14.27
CA VAL A 203 11.66 16.91 -13.26
C VAL A 203 12.81 17.72 -13.86
N PHE A 204 13.51 17.17 -14.86
CA PHE A 204 14.70 17.84 -15.41
C PHE A 204 14.44 18.57 -16.74
N GLY A 205 13.40 18.18 -17.48
CA GLY A 205 13.04 18.76 -18.76
C GLY A 205 13.79 18.15 -19.95
N VAL A 206 13.13 18.14 -21.12
CA VAL A 206 13.71 17.60 -22.37
C VAL A 206 15.02 18.31 -22.72
N GLY A 207 16.06 17.52 -22.99
CA GLY A 207 17.36 18.02 -23.44
C GLY A 207 18.28 18.50 -22.31
N SER A 208 17.88 18.37 -21.04
CA SER A 208 18.80 18.59 -19.91
C SER A 208 19.94 17.55 -19.91
N PRO A 209 21.06 17.79 -19.21
CA PRO A 209 22.12 16.80 -19.06
C PRO A 209 21.63 15.46 -18.50
N GLU A 210 20.75 15.50 -17.50
CA GLU A 210 20.15 14.33 -16.86
C GLU A 210 19.26 13.56 -17.83
N TRP A 211 18.40 14.28 -18.56
CA TRP A 211 17.55 13.70 -19.59
C TRP A 211 18.36 13.06 -20.72
N ASN A 212 19.46 13.70 -21.14
CA ASN A 212 20.33 13.15 -22.19
C ASN A 212 21.07 11.88 -21.73
N GLU A 213 21.50 11.81 -20.46
CA GLU A 213 22.09 10.60 -19.87
C GLU A 213 21.08 9.44 -19.87
N ALA A 214 19.81 9.72 -19.53
CA ALA A 214 18.75 8.72 -19.61
C ALA A 214 18.36 8.34 -21.06
N ASN A 215 18.45 9.29 -21.99
CA ASN A 215 18.06 9.08 -23.38
C ASN A 215 19.14 8.37 -24.21
N ASP A 216 20.40 8.35 -23.79
CA ASP A 216 21.48 7.66 -24.48
C ASP A 216 21.56 6.17 -24.05
N PRO A 217 21.40 5.20 -24.97
CA PRO A 217 21.53 3.78 -24.65
C PRO A 217 22.83 3.39 -23.95
N ALA A 218 23.94 4.10 -24.18
CA ALA A 218 25.22 3.80 -23.56
C ALA A 218 25.31 4.22 -22.08
N THR A 219 24.50 5.20 -21.66
CA THR A 219 24.53 5.74 -20.28
C THR A 219 23.21 5.55 -19.54
N ARG A 220 22.17 5.03 -20.19
CA ARG A 220 20.84 4.78 -19.59
C ARG A 220 20.88 3.97 -18.30
N ALA A 221 21.65 2.88 -18.26
CA ALA A 221 21.79 2.09 -17.03
C ALA A 221 22.41 2.91 -15.88
N LYS A 222 23.38 3.76 -16.20
CA LYS A 222 23.98 4.69 -15.23
C LYS A 222 22.99 5.77 -14.79
N ALA A 223 22.11 6.24 -15.68
CA ALA A 223 21.05 7.19 -15.33
C ALA A 223 20.10 6.64 -14.25
N GLN A 224 19.85 5.32 -14.24
CA GLN A 224 19.12 4.66 -13.15
C GLN A 224 19.84 4.89 -11.82
N THR A 225 21.14 4.58 -11.77
CA THR A 225 21.99 4.73 -10.58
C THR A 225 22.12 6.19 -10.12
N ASP A 226 22.18 7.13 -11.07
CA ASP A 226 22.38 8.55 -10.79
C ASP A 226 21.11 9.25 -10.30
N PHE A 227 19.94 8.93 -10.85
CA PHE A 227 18.73 9.77 -10.72
C PHE A 227 17.54 9.12 -10.03
N VAL A 228 17.45 7.78 -10.01
CA VAL A 228 16.32 7.04 -9.45
C VAL A 228 16.56 6.70 -7.98
N GLY A 229 15.50 6.53 -7.21
CA GLY A 229 15.53 5.84 -5.93
C GLY A 229 16.01 6.68 -4.74
N ILE A 230 16.50 7.91 -4.91
CA ILE A 230 17.01 8.74 -3.80
C ILE A 230 16.58 10.19 -4.00
N ALA A 231 16.04 10.83 -2.95
CA ALA A 231 15.70 12.26 -2.99
C ALA A 231 15.87 12.96 -1.63
N ILE A 232 16.06 14.28 -1.66
CA ILE A 232 15.89 15.15 -0.48
C ILE A 232 14.96 16.31 -0.86
N HIS A 233 13.80 16.38 -0.21
CA HIS A 233 12.85 17.48 -0.30
C HIS A 233 13.16 18.50 0.79
N CYS A 234 13.50 19.72 0.40
CA CYS A 234 13.97 20.72 1.35
C CYS A 234 12.84 21.58 1.91
N ALA A 235 13.00 21.97 3.18
CA ALA A 235 12.24 23.07 3.72
C ALA A 235 12.59 24.39 3.01
N PRO A 236 11.64 25.35 2.89
CA PRO A 236 11.91 26.65 2.30
C PRO A 236 13.12 27.34 2.94
N GLY A 237 14.01 27.90 2.11
CA GLY A 237 15.19 28.62 2.61
C GLY A 237 16.31 27.74 3.15
N ASN A 238 16.18 26.41 3.15
CA ASN A 238 17.22 25.52 3.65
C ASN A 238 18.43 25.49 2.71
N ALA A 239 19.63 25.67 3.27
CA ALA A 239 20.87 25.78 2.51
C ALA A 239 21.18 24.55 1.66
N LEU A 240 20.72 23.36 2.06
CA LEU A 240 20.99 22.10 1.34
C LEU A 240 20.47 22.13 -0.11
N CYS A 241 19.32 22.78 -0.34
CA CYS A 241 18.79 23.01 -1.69
C CYS A 241 19.05 24.44 -2.19
N GLU A 242 18.93 25.48 -1.35
CA GLU A 242 19.06 26.86 -1.81
C GLU A 242 20.44 27.22 -2.35
N SER A 243 21.49 26.62 -1.78
CA SER A 243 22.87 26.84 -2.24
C SER A 243 23.32 25.85 -3.31
N ASN A 244 22.48 24.88 -3.67
CA ASN A 244 22.82 23.81 -4.59
C ASN A 244 22.22 24.08 -5.98
N SER A 245 23.08 24.32 -6.98
CA SER A 245 22.65 24.59 -8.35
C SER A 245 21.96 23.41 -9.05
N ALA A 246 22.08 22.20 -8.48
CA ALA A 246 21.40 21.01 -8.98
C ALA A 246 19.97 20.87 -8.43
N ALA A 247 19.59 21.63 -7.41
CA ALA A 247 18.25 21.59 -6.86
C ALA A 247 17.20 22.01 -7.90
N LYS A 248 16.10 21.26 -7.96
CA LYS A 248 14.96 21.50 -8.85
C LYS A 248 13.74 21.93 -8.04
N PRO A 249 12.77 22.64 -8.66
CA PRO A 249 11.45 22.78 -8.08
C PRO A 249 10.89 21.41 -7.69
N ASP A 250 10.22 21.36 -6.54
CA ASP A 250 9.46 20.20 -6.10
C ASP A 250 7.97 20.46 -6.36
N ASP A 251 7.49 20.06 -7.53
CA ASP A 251 6.11 20.28 -7.96
C ASP A 251 5.07 19.66 -7.00
N ALA A 252 5.45 18.64 -6.22
CA ALA A 252 4.57 17.99 -5.25
C ALA A 252 4.25 18.88 -4.03
N THR A 253 5.00 19.97 -3.88
CA THR A 253 4.81 20.98 -2.84
C THR A 253 4.12 22.25 -3.36
N ILE A 254 3.59 22.22 -4.58
CA ILE A 254 2.71 23.27 -5.08
C ILE A 254 1.32 23.08 -4.47
N TYR A 255 0.84 24.10 -3.78
CA TYR A 255 -0.47 24.16 -3.16
C TYR A 255 -1.11 25.54 -3.42
N PRO A 256 -2.45 25.70 -3.29
CA PRO A 256 -3.09 26.99 -3.50
C PRO A 256 -2.43 28.12 -2.70
N GLY A 257 -1.82 29.09 -3.38
CA GLY A 257 -1.09 30.21 -2.78
C GLY A 257 0.44 30.08 -2.72
N SER A 258 1.01 28.98 -3.21
CA SER A 258 2.45 28.78 -3.42
C SER A 258 2.75 28.72 -4.92
N ASP A 259 3.22 29.83 -5.49
CA ASP A 259 3.40 29.94 -6.96
C ASP A 259 4.58 29.10 -7.48
N ASP A 260 5.61 28.85 -6.66
CA ASP A 260 6.87 28.21 -7.09
C ASP A 260 7.22 26.90 -6.34
N GLY A 261 6.41 26.47 -5.35
CA GLY A 261 6.70 25.29 -4.53
C GLY A 261 7.99 25.41 -3.70
N HIS A 262 8.46 24.28 -3.17
CA HIS A 262 9.75 24.11 -2.51
C HIS A 262 10.80 23.59 -3.52
N LYS A 263 12.00 23.26 -3.04
CA LYS A 263 13.06 22.65 -3.86
C LYS A 263 13.44 21.27 -3.37
N ALA A 264 13.93 20.44 -4.27
CA ALA A 264 14.45 19.12 -3.96
C ALA A 264 15.74 18.80 -4.72
N LEU A 265 16.52 17.87 -4.16
CA LEU A 265 17.61 17.18 -4.84
C LEU A 265 17.11 15.80 -5.22
N PHE A 266 17.14 15.49 -6.52
CA PHE A 266 16.73 14.19 -7.05
C PHE A 266 17.94 13.39 -7.52
N GLY A 267 18.04 12.14 -7.11
CA GLY A 267 19.10 11.24 -7.51
C GLY A 267 20.32 11.26 -6.61
N ALA A 268 20.93 10.08 -6.47
CA ALA A 268 22.18 9.91 -5.73
C ALA A 268 23.33 10.78 -6.29
N LYS A 269 23.31 11.12 -7.59
CA LYS A 269 24.27 12.04 -8.21
C LYS A 269 24.34 13.40 -7.50
N TYR A 270 23.20 13.90 -7.01
CA TYR A 270 23.09 15.21 -6.37
C TYR A 270 22.95 15.09 -4.84
N VAL A 271 22.32 14.03 -4.36
CA VAL A 271 22.15 13.77 -2.92
C VAL A 271 23.46 13.35 -2.26
N ASN A 272 24.21 12.40 -2.85
CA ASN A 272 25.42 11.86 -2.20
C ASN A 272 26.44 12.96 -1.86
N PRO A 273 26.82 13.87 -2.79
CA PRO A 273 27.77 14.94 -2.46
C PRO A 273 27.23 15.91 -1.39
N ALA A 274 25.91 16.11 -1.33
CA ALA A 274 25.28 17.02 -0.36
C ALA A 274 25.38 16.49 1.08
N ILE A 275 25.35 15.17 1.27
CA ILE A 275 25.37 14.54 2.61
C ILE A 275 26.72 13.90 2.99
N THR A 276 27.71 13.94 2.11
CA THR A 276 29.04 13.34 2.35
C THR A 276 30.19 14.35 2.31
N GLY A 277 29.87 15.65 2.27
CA GLY A 277 30.88 16.70 2.15
C GLY A 277 31.58 16.71 0.78
N GLY A 278 30.83 16.41 -0.28
CA GLY A 278 31.29 16.46 -1.67
C GLY A 278 31.77 15.14 -2.25
N GLN A 279 31.69 14.02 -1.52
CA GLN A 279 32.05 12.71 -2.05
C GLN A 279 30.92 12.12 -2.91
N PRO A 280 31.22 11.36 -3.97
CA PRO A 280 30.19 10.79 -4.84
C PRO A 280 29.49 9.56 -4.24
N CYS A 281 30.08 8.91 -3.24
CA CYS A 281 29.61 7.64 -2.71
C CYS A 281 29.21 7.76 -1.24
N VAL A 282 28.01 7.30 -0.93
CA VAL A 282 27.55 7.05 0.43
C VAL A 282 28.07 5.69 0.90
N LYS A 283 28.34 5.56 2.19
CA LYS A 283 28.78 4.29 2.79
C LYS A 283 27.60 3.43 3.26
N ALA A 284 27.61 2.14 2.94
CA ALA A 284 26.73 1.16 3.56
C ALA A 284 27.11 0.96 5.04
N THR A 285 26.26 0.26 5.81
CA THR A 285 26.51 -0.01 7.24
C THR A 285 27.75 -0.87 7.48
N ASP A 286 28.17 -1.68 6.51
CA ASP A 286 29.40 -2.47 6.53
C ASP A 286 30.68 -1.67 6.13
N GLY A 287 30.52 -0.38 5.80
CA GLY A 287 31.61 0.53 5.39
C GLY A 287 31.99 0.47 3.91
N SER A 288 31.38 -0.42 3.13
CA SER A 288 31.52 -0.45 1.67
C SER A 288 30.85 0.77 1.01
N ASN A 289 31.20 1.05 -0.25
CA ASN A 289 30.47 2.05 -1.03
C ASN A 289 29.15 1.45 -1.49
N ILE A 290 28.07 2.23 -1.42
CA ILE A 290 26.82 1.87 -2.09
C ILE A 290 27.00 2.11 -3.59
N THR A 291 26.86 1.05 -4.39
CA THR A 291 27.01 1.08 -5.84
C THR A 291 25.96 0.22 -6.52
N ASP A 292 25.72 0.48 -7.80
CA ASP A 292 25.03 -0.46 -8.68
C ASP A 292 25.90 -1.72 -8.96
N PRO A 293 25.36 -2.74 -9.64
CA PRO A 293 26.13 -3.95 -10.01
C PRO A 293 27.33 -3.69 -10.93
N ALA A 294 27.40 -2.54 -11.61
CA ALA A 294 28.54 -2.14 -12.43
C ALA A 294 29.61 -1.37 -11.63
N GLY A 295 29.40 -1.14 -10.33
CA GLY A 295 30.31 -0.43 -9.45
C GLY A 295 30.20 1.10 -9.52
N ASN A 296 29.17 1.64 -10.17
CA ASN A 296 28.91 3.08 -10.15
C ASN A 296 28.31 3.47 -8.80
N CYS A 297 28.86 4.50 -8.16
CA CYS A 297 28.30 5.00 -6.91
C CYS A 297 26.92 5.64 -7.13
N GLY A 298 25.94 5.24 -6.34
CA GLY A 298 24.59 5.78 -6.41
C GLY A 298 23.55 4.78 -5.93
N PHE A 299 22.35 4.89 -6.49
CA PHE A 299 21.25 4.00 -6.18
C PHE A 299 21.55 2.57 -6.66
N PRO A 300 21.54 1.55 -5.78
CA PRO A 300 21.91 0.18 -6.16
C PRO A 300 20.84 -0.55 -7.00
N GLY A 301 19.69 0.08 -7.26
CA GLY A 301 18.47 -0.56 -7.74
C GLY A 301 17.55 -0.97 -6.59
N PHE A 302 16.27 -1.22 -6.88
CA PHE A 302 15.28 -1.60 -5.85
C PHE A 302 15.60 -2.98 -5.24
N ASP A 303 15.98 -3.94 -6.08
CA ASP A 303 16.53 -5.25 -5.66
C ASP A 303 17.83 -5.12 -4.84
N GLY A 304 18.57 -4.02 -5.05
CA GLY A 304 19.77 -3.67 -4.31
C GLY A 304 19.52 -2.88 -3.02
N ALA A 305 18.25 -2.60 -2.66
CA ALA A 305 17.86 -1.85 -1.46
C ALA A 305 17.93 -2.71 -0.17
N LEU A 306 18.92 -3.59 -0.11
CA LEU A 306 19.26 -4.40 1.06
C LEU A 306 19.43 -3.51 2.30
N ALA A 307 19.11 -4.03 3.48
CA ALA A 307 19.15 -3.28 4.75
C ALA A 307 20.47 -2.49 4.94
N LYS A 308 21.63 -3.07 4.59
CA LYS A 308 22.93 -2.39 4.73
C LYS A 308 23.07 -1.12 3.89
N ASN A 309 22.47 -1.10 2.70
CA ASN A 309 22.54 0.03 1.78
C ASN A 309 21.55 1.10 2.23
N THR A 310 20.29 0.73 2.43
CA THR A 310 19.22 1.64 2.87
C THR A 310 19.58 2.31 4.20
N LEU A 311 19.92 1.53 5.23
CA LEU A 311 20.26 2.06 6.55
C LEU A 311 21.52 2.94 6.52
N GLY A 312 22.49 2.62 5.64
CA GLY A 312 23.68 3.43 5.43
C GLY A 312 23.36 4.82 4.87
N MET A 313 22.46 4.89 3.89
CA MET A 313 21.96 6.15 3.33
C MET A 313 21.15 6.94 4.36
N VAL A 314 20.21 6.29 5.04
CA VAL A 314 19.37 6.91 6.09
C VAL A 314 20.24 7.53 7.18
N ALA A 315 21.24 6.80 7.69
CA ALA A 315 22.14 7.32 8.72
C ALA A 315 22.86 8.59 8.24
N GLN A 316 23.41 8.59 7.02
CA GLN A 316 24.12 9.75 6.48
C GLN A 316 23.20 10.95 6.20
N MET A 317 21.95 10.72 5.80
CA MET A 317 20.95 11.80 5.71
C MET A 317 20.67 12.42 7.08
N GLN A 318 20.40 11.59 8.09
CA GLN A 318 20.09 12.00 9.45
C GLN A 318 21.26 12.77 10.10
N GLU A 319 22.49 12.36 9.82
CA GLU A 319 23.72 13.02 10.28
C GLU A 319 23.98 14.39 9.63
N ASN A 320 23.43 14.63 8.43
CA ASN A 320 23.79 15.77 7.57
C ASN A 320 22.58 16.66 7.21
N GLY A 321 21.71 16.91 8.18
CA GLY A 321 20.69 17.96 8.08
C GLY A 321 19.40 17.52 7.39
N VAL A 322 19.12 16.22 7.34
CA VAL A 322 17.85 15.64 6.87
C VAL A 322 17.19 14.88 8.03
N PRO A 323 16.48 15.57 8.94
CA PRO A 323 15.98 14.99 10.18
C PRO A 323 14.79 14.03 10.00
N VAL A 324 14.12 14.04 8.85
CA VAL A 324 13.01 13.13 8.54
C VAL A 324 13.44 12.26 7.37
N THR A 325 13.39 10.94 7.51
CA THR A 325 13.72 10.00 6.43
C THR A 325 12.66 8.93 6.32
N PHE A 326 12.21 8.70 5.09
CA PHE A 326 11.37 7.57 4.69
C PHE A 326 12.21 6.65 3.84
N ALA A 327 12.24 5.36 4.19
CA ALA A 327 13.12 4.42 3.54
C ALA A 327 12.48 3.05 3.38
N TYR A 328 12.77 2.42 2.25
CA TYR A 328 12.36 1.08 1.88
C TYR A 328 13.54 0.10 2.00
N ILE A 329 13.26 -1.11 2.47
CA ILE A 329 14.21 -2.22 2.53
C ILE A 329 13.64 -3.39 1.73
N SER A 330 14.41 -3.90 0.77
CA SER A 330 13.98 -5.06 -0.04
C SER A 330 13.75 -6.30 0.81
N ASP A 331 12.93 -7.21 0.29
CA ASP A 331 12.52 -8.43 0.95
C ASP A 331 13.73 -9.32 1.32
N ALA A 332 13.48 -10.33 2.16
CA ALA A 332 14.49 -11.33 2.53
C ALA A 332 14.33 -12.65 1.75
N HIS A 333 13.26 -12.75 0.96
CA HIS A 333 12.68 -13.99 0.48
C HIS A 333 13.23 -14.37 -0.89
N ASP A 334 13.56 -13.39 -1.71
CA ASP A 334 14.26 -13.54 -2.97
C ASP A 334 15.77 -13.64 -2.78
N ASN A 335 16.37 -14.55 -3.54
CA ASN A 335 17.81 -14.58 -3.66
C ASN A 335 18.26 -13.58 -4.74
N HIS A 336 18.63 -12.38 -4.29
CA HIS A 336 19.12 -11.27 -5.13
C HIS A 336 20.45 -11.55 -5.88
N THR A 337 20.95 -12.79 -5.84
CA THR A 337 22.13 -13.22 -6.62
C THR A 337 21.84 -14.38 -7.57
N LEU A 338 20.87 -15.24 -7.24
CA LEU A 338 20.52 -16.44 -8.00
C LEU A 338 19.24 -16.27 -8.84
N ALA A 339 18.53 -15.14 -8.69
CA ALA A 339 17.28 -14.85 -9.40
C ALA A 339 16.24 -15.97 -9.24
N ARG A 340 16.01 -16.35 -7.97
CA ARG A 340 14.98 -17.31 -7.54
C ARG A 340 14.47 -16.94 -6.15
N ALA A 341 13.26 -17.37 -5.81
CA ALA A 341 12.75 -17.34 -4.45
C ALA A 341 13.52 -18.33 -3.55
N SER A 342 13.50 -18.08 -2.25
CA SER A 342 14.01 -18.96 -1.20
C SER A 342 12.89 -19.36 -0.25
N GLY A 343 12.84 -20.63 0.14
CA GLY A 343 11.80 -21.16 1.01
C GLY A 343 12.14 -20.97 2.49
N PRO A 344 11.14 -20.95 3.39
CA PRO A 344 11.35 -20.81 4.83
C PRO A 344 12.41 -21.79 5.34
N GLY A 345 13.45 -21.23 5.96
CA GLY A 345 14.54 -21.99 6.56
C GLY A 345 15.65 -22.44 5.59
N GLU A 346 15.66 -22.02 4.32
CA GLU A 346 16.83 -22.22 3.46
C GLU A 346 18.04 -21.43 3.95
N ALA A 347 19.25 -21.97 3.69
CA ALA A 347 20.48 -21.44 4.25
C ALA A 347 20.80 -20.01 3.75
N ASP A 348 20.48 -19.70 2.50
CA ASP A 348 20.68 -18.37 1.91
C ASP A 348 19.70 -17.33 2.45
N TYR A 349 18.43 -17.71 2.63
CA TYR A 349 17.43 -16.86 3.29
C TYR A 349 17.82 -16.57 4.75
N GLN A 350 18.22 -17.60 5.52
CA GLN A 350 18.74 -17.39 6.89
C GLN A 350 19.97 -16.46 6.90
N GLN A 351 20.87 -16.59 5.92
CA GLN A 351 22.04 -15.72 5.82
C GLN A 351 21.66 -14.27 5.50
N GLN A 352 20.69 -14.06 4.61
CA GLN A 352 20.20 -12.72 4.27
C GLN A 352 19.59 -12.00 5.49
N LEU A 353 18.76 -12.70 6.25
CA LEU A 353 18.20 -12.17 7.51
C LEU A 353 19.28 -11.87 8.55
N HIS A 354 20.29 -12.74 8.67
CA HIS A 354 21.46 -12.47 9.53
C HIS A 354 22.24 -11.22 9.08
N ASP A 355 22.38 -11.01 7.78
CA ASP A 355 23.05 -9.83 7.23
C ASP A 355 22.22 -8.55 7.47
N TYR A 356 20.89 -8.64 7.39
CA TYR A 356 19.98 -7.56 7.76
C TYR A 356 20.09 -7.23 9.25
N ASP A 357 20.07 -8.24 10.11
CA ASP A 357 20.27 -8.09 11.56
C ASP A 357 21.58 -7.38 11.90
N THR A 358 22.67 -7.80 11.24
CA THR A 358 24.00 -7.18 11.37
C THR A 358 23.97 -5.71 10.92
N ALA A 359 23.24 -5.40 9.84
CA ALA A 359 23.07 -4.03 9.38
C ALA A 359 22.31 -3.16 10.39
N PHE A 360 21.26 -3.68 11.04
CA PHE A 360 20.55 -2.97 12.11
C PHE A 360 21.45 -2.72 13.33
N ALA A 361 22.25 -3.71 13.75
CA ALA A 361 23.20 -3.53 14.84
C ALA A 361 24.18 -2.37 14.55
N ALA A 362 24.77 -2.36 13.35
CA ALA A 362 25.68 -1.31 12.91
C ALA A 362 24.98 0.06 12.77
N PHE A 363 23.74 0.08 12.27
CA PHE A 363 22.93 1.28 12.13
C PHE A 363 22.65 1.95 13.48
N PHE A 364 22.15 1.20 14.47
CA PHE A 364 21.88 1.75 15.80
C PHE A 364 23.16 2.23 16.48
N GLN A 365 24.26 1.51 16.35
CA GLN A 365 25.57 1.94 16.88
C GLN A 365 26.02 3.27 16.24
N ARG A 366 25.87 3.39 14.91
CA ARG A 366 26.24 4.60 14.16
C ARG A 366 25.40 5.80 14.59
N LEU A 367 24.07 5.68 14.59
CA LEU A 367 23.19 6.76 15.04
C LEU A 367 23.53 7.22 16.46
N GLN A 368 23.74 6.27 17.38
CA GLN A 368 24.09 6.59 18.76
C GLN A 368 25.40 7.38 18.86
N SER A 369 26.41 7.06 18.05
CA SER A 369 27.68 7.81 18.02
C SER A 369 27.53 9.26 17.53
N HIS A 370 26.44 9.57 16.83
CA HIS A 370 26.05 10.90 16.40
C HIS A 370 25.00 11.56 17.32
N GLY A 371 24.68 10.92 18.46
CA GLY A 371 23.70 11.43 19.41
C GLY A 371 22.25 11.35 18.93
N ILE A 372 21.97 10.47 17.96
CA ILE A 372 20.63 10.15 17.46
C ILE A 372 20.24 8.81 18.09
N ASP A 373 19.22 8.80 18.95
CA ASP A 373 18.78 7.59 19.63
C ASP A 373 17.30 7.65 20.03
N LYS A 374 16.78 6.61 20.68
CA LYS A 374 15.37 6.52 21.12
C LYS A 374 14.92 7.65 22.06
N SER A 375 15.82 8.45 22.63
CA SER A 375 15.47 9.57 23.50
C SER A 375 15.16 10.86 22.74
N ASN A 376 15.54 10.95 21.46
CA ASN A 376 15.29 12.12 20.61
C ASN A 376 14.80 11.79 19.19
N THR A 377 14.59 10.51 18.88
CA THR A 377 14.11 10.05 17.56
C THR A 377 12.83 9.26 17.70
N LEU A 378 11.89 9.52 16.81
CA LEU A 378 10.77 8.63 16.55
C LEU A 378 11.17 7.65 15.45
N PHE A 379 11.33 6.39 15.83
CA PHE A 379 11.47 5.27 14.90
C PHE A 379 10.10 4.66 14.65
N VAL A 380 9.75 4.53 13.38
CA VAL A 380 8.61 3.73 12.93
C VAL A 380 9.15 2.70 11.95
N VAL A 381 8.93 1.43 12.25
CA VAL A 381 9.38 0.32 11.41
C VAL A 381 8.18 -0.56 11.14
N THR A 382 7.87 -0.79 9.86
CA THR A 382 6.70 -1.56 9.44
C THR A 382 7.04 -2.37 8.19
N VAL A 383 6.05 -3.05 7.65
CA VAL A 383 6.07 -3.71 6.36
C VAL A 383 4.97 -3.12 5.45
N ASP A 384 5.08 -3.25 4.15
CA ASP A 384 4.07 -2.82 3.15
C ASP A 384 2.95 -3.84 2.92
N GLU A 385 3.23 -5.12 3.17
CA GLU A 385 2.29 -6.23 3.12
C GLU A 385 2.85 -7.49 3.80
N GLY A 386 2.06 -8.55 3.85
CA GLY A 386 2.57 -9.89 4.10
C GLY A 386 2.33 -10.77 2.89
N ASP A 387 2.86 -11.99 2.95
CA ASP A 387 2.77 -12.97 1.87
C ASP A 387 2.33 -14.35 2.32
N HIS A 388 1.83 -15.08 1.34
CA HIS A 388 1.69 -16.53 1.39
C HIS A 388 2.87 -17.23 0.71
N PHE A 389 3.53 -18.12 1.45
CA PHE A 389 4.53 -19.02 0.87
C PHE A 389 3.87 -20.16 0.06
N ALA A 390 3.98 -20.08 -1.27
CA ALA A 390 3.59 -21.12 -2.21
C ALA A 390 4.70 -22.19 -2.33
N GLY A 391 4.50 -23.31 -1.64
CA GLY A 391 5.51 -24.37 -1.60
C GLY A 391 5.17 -25.56 -0.72
N GLY A 392 5.83 -26.66 -1.00
CA GLY A 392 5.83 -27.87 -0.19
C GLY A 392 6.59 -27.69 1.14
N THR A 393 6.97 -28.82 1.75
CA THR A 393 7.73 -28.81 3.01
C THR A 393 9.21 -29.03 2.73
N GLY A 394 10.06 -28.10 3.15
CA GLY A 394 11.51 -28.23 3.05
C GLY A 394 12.02 -29.49 3.77
N THR A 395 13.03 -30.13 3.20
CA THR A 395 13.71 -31.29 3.81
C THR A 395 15.02 -30.87 4.46
N PRO A 396 15.53 -31.55 5.50
CA PRO A 396 16.82 -31.20 6.10
C PRO A 396 17.94 -31.10 5.05
N ASP A 397 18.67 -29.99 5.04
CA ASP A 397 19.78 -29.78 4.11
C ASP A 397 21.05 -30.52 4.59
N PRO A 398 21.55 -31.55 3.86
CA PRO A 398 22.77 -32.25 4.24
C PRO A 398 24.04 -31.38 4.15
N ALA A 399 24.03 -30.31 3.34
CA ALA A 399 25.16 -29.42 3.17
C ALA A 399 25.22 -28.32 4.24
N ASN A 400 24.07 -27.94 4.79
CA ASN A 400 23.94 -26.85 5.76
C ASN A 400 23.15 -27.33 7.00
N PRO A 401 23.82 -27.91 8.02
CA PRO A 401 23.14 -28.41 9.21
C PRO A 401 22.29 -27.33 9.91
N GLY A 402 20.99 -27.59 10.05
CA GLY A 402 20.03 -26.64 10.64
C GLY A 402 19.19 -25.87 9.62
N ALA A 403 19.57 -25.92 8.34
CA ALA A 403 18.77 -25.39 7.24
C ALA A 403 17.88 -26.46 6.59
N LEU A 404 16.93 -25.99 5.81
CA LEU A 404 16.08 -26.78 4.93
C LEU A 404 16.54 -26.62 3.48
N ALA A 405 16.21 -27.61 2.65
CA ALA A 405 16.48 -27.65 1.22
C ALA A 405 15.17 -27.85 0.46
N TYR A 406 14.98 -27.05 -0.58
CA TYR A 406 13.86 -27.10 -1.50
C TYR A 406 14.30 -27.48 -2.92
N THR A 407 13.35 -27.98 -3.71
CA THR A 407 13.58 -28.31 -5.12
C THR A 407 13.31 -27.08 -5.99
N HIS A 408 14.38 -26.43 -6.43
CA HIS A 408 14.36 -25.24 -7.30
C HIS A 408 14.30 -25.59 -8.79
N THR A 409 13.31 -26.40 -9.18
CA THR A 409 13.07 -26.75 -10.60
C THR A 409 11.61 -26.57 -10.94
N ALA A 410 11.30 -26.13 -12.17
CA ALA A 410 9.91 -26.04 -12.60
C ALA A 410 9.19 -27.39 -12.58
N CYS A 411 7.92 -27.38 -12.21
CA CYS A 411 7.06 -28.56 -12.23
C CYS A 411 5.81 -28.30 -13.10
N PRO A 412 5.90 -28.52 -14.42
CA PRO A 412 4.79 -28.27 -15.34
C PRO A 412 3.65 -29.27 -15.16
N GLN A 413 2.42 -28.77 -15.23
CA GLN A 413 1.22 -29.59 -15.18
C GLN A 413 0.74 -29.89 -16.60
N ALA A 414 0.73 -31.18 -16.96
CA ALA A 414 0.45 -31.61 -18.33
C ALA A 414 -1.05 -31.51 -18.71
N SER A 415 -1.93 -31.30 -17.72
CA SER A 415 -3.38 -31.21 -17.90
C SER A 415 -3.94 -30.21 -16.89
N VAL A 416 -4.97 -29.45 -17.28
CA VAL A 416 -5.72 -28.57 -16.36
C VAL A 416 -6.76 -29.34 -15.53
N THR A 417 -7.01 -30.61 -15.84
CA THR A 417 -8.03 -31.45 -15.19
C THR A 417 -7.45 -32.60 -14.36
N ALA A 418 -6.12 -32.71 -14.27
CA ALA A 418 -5.44 -33.74 -13.48
C ALA A 418 -4.11 -33.20 -12.96
N VAL A 419 -3.70 -33.66 -11.77
CA VAL A 419 -2.45 -33.24 -11.13
C VAL A 419 -1.30 -34.16 -11.51
N THR A 420 -0.21 -33.58 -11.99
CA THR A 420 1.11 -34.21 -12.07
C THR A 420 1.82 -34.01 -10.72
N PRO A 421 2.26 -35.08 -10.04
CA PRO A 421 2.99 -34.95 -8.78
C PRO A 421 4.30 -34.16 -8.94
N CYS A 422 4.56 -33.23 -8.02
CA CYS A 422 5.84 -32.56 -7.85
C CYS A 422 6.60 -33.15 -6.65
N PRO A 423 7.91 -32.88 -6.51
CA PRO A 423 8.65 -33.20 -5.28
C PRO A 423 7.94 -32.66 -4.03
N ALA A 424 7.99 -33.40 -2.91
CA ALA A 424 7.34 -32.97 -1.67
C ALA A 424 7.93 -31.67 -1.08
N ASN A 425 9.19 -31.37 -1.41
CA ASN A 425 9.90 -30.13 -1.08
C ASN A 425 9.96 -29.16 -2.27
N GLN A 426 9.04 -29.27 -3.23
CA GLN A 426 8.94 -28.33 -4.35
C GLN A 426 8.60 -26.93 -3.82
N ILE A 427 9.31 -25.91 -4.32
CA ILE A 427 9.02 -24.49 -4.07
C ILE A 427 8.49 -23.84 -5.35
N GLY A 428 7.59 -22.86 -5.21
CA GLY A 428 7.18 -21.97 -6.29
C GLY A 428 5.69 -21.66 -6.29
N GLU A 429 5.34 -20.46 -6.73
CA GLU A 429 3.95 -20.14 -7.08
C GLU A 429 3.49 -21.01 -8.27
N ILE A 430 2.18 -21.24 -8.36
CA ILE A 430 1.57 -21.94 -9.49
C ILE A 430 1.13 -20.92 -10.53
N ASN A 431 1.98 -20.64 -11.52
CA ASN A 431 1.63 -19.73 -12.62
C ASN A 431 0.56 -20.36 -13.52
N VAL A 432 -0.44 -19.57 -13.84
CA VAL A 432 -1.60 -19.96 -14.64
C VAL A 432 -1.82 -18.95 -15.76
N LYS A 433 -1.89 -19.45 -17.00
CA LYS A 433 -2.49 -18.69 -18.09
C LYS A 433 -4.02 -18.75 -17.94
N ILE A 434 -4.65 -17.72 -17.38
CA ILE A 434 -6.06 -17.78 -16.94
C ILE A 434 -7.02 -18.15 -18.08
N GLY A 435 -6.81 -17.62 -19.28
CA GLY A 435 -7.64 -17.94 -20.45
C GLY A 435 -7.61 -19.41 -20.89
N SER A 436 -6.67 -20.21 -20.37
CA SER A 436 -6.65 -21.66 -20.60
C SER A 436 -7.61 -22.45 -19.69
N LEU A 437 -8.10 -21.82 -18.62
CA LEU A 437 -9.07 -22.40 -17.68
C LEU A 437 -10.52 -22.07 -18.04
N LEU A 438 -10.72 -21.08 -18.90
CA LEU A 438 -12.04 -20.56 -19.25
C LEU A 438 -12.62 -21.24 -20.51
N PRO A 439 -13.96 -21.30 -20.65
CA PRO A 439 -14.62 -21.75 -21.87
C PRO A 439 -14.19 -20.97 -23.12
N ALA A 440 -14.39 -21.57 -24.30
CA ALA A 440 -14.16 -20.85 -25.55
C ALA A 440 -15.25 -19.81 -25.80
N GLY A 441 -14.86 -18.62 -26.26
CA GLY A 441 -15.79 -17.54 -26.64
C GLY A 441 -15.94 -16.42 -25.62
N GLU A 442 -15.12 -16.40 -24.57
CA GLU A 442 -15.02 -15.27 -23.64
C GLU A 442 -14.76 -13.94 -24.38
N PRO A 443 -15.25 -12.81 -23.83
CA PRO A 443 -14.91 -11.51 -24.38
C PRO A 443 -13.39 -11.29 -24.29
N PRO A 444 -12.81 -10.46 -25.17
CA PRO A 444 -11.44 -10.00 -24.96
C PRO A 444 -11.33 -9.21 -23.65
N PHE A 445 -10.35 -9.56 -22.83
CA PHE A 445 -9.99 -8.87 -21.60
C PHE A 445 -8.47 -8.89 -21.44
N ASP A 446 -7.96 -7.99 -20.61
CA ASP A 446 -6.65 -8.12 -19.97
C ASP A 446 -6.81 -8.17 -18.45
N ILE A 447 -5.74 -8.50 -17.73
CA ILE A 447 -5.72 -8.48 -16.28
C ILE A 447 -4.45 -7.81 -15.76
N HIS A 448 -4.52 -7.21 -14.57
CA HIS A 448 -3.31 -7.05 -13.75
C HIS A 448 -2.82 -8.45 -13.33
N PHE A 449 -1.57 -8.78 -13.65
CA PHE A 449 -1.03 -10.13 -13.41
C PHE A 449 -0.72 -10.27 -11.94
N ASP A 450 -1.39 -11.19 -11.28
CA ASP A 450 -1.47 -11.20 -9.83
C ASP A 450 -2.05 -12.50 -9.27
N ASP A 451 -1.99 -12.70 -7.95
CA ASP A 451 -2.79 -13.72 -7.25
C ASP A 451 -4.26 -13.26 -7.08
N ALA A 452 -4.48 -11.94 -6.99
CA ALA A 452 -5.76 -11.26 -6.95
C ALA A 452 -6.02 -10.45 -8.24
N PRO A 453 -6.11 -11.09 -9.42
CA PRO A 453 -6.13 -10.37 -10.69
C PRO A 453 -7.38 -9.52 -10.85
N THR A 454 -7.17 -8.25 -11.21
CA THR A 454 -8.23 -7.33 -11.64
C THR A 454 -8.45 -7.46 -13.14
N PHE A 455 -9.71 -7.67 -13.56
CA PHE A 455 -10.08 -7.92 -14.96
C PHE A 455 -10.55 -6.63 -15.64
N TYR A 456 -10.01 -6.36 -16.83
CA TYR A 456 -10.41 -5.21 -17.65
C TYR A 456 -10.99 -5.72 -18.98
N VAL A 457 -12.32 -5.78 -19.07
CA VAL A 457 -13.02 -6.27 -20.26
C VAL A 457 -13.08 -5.18 -21.33
N ASN A 458 -12.68 -5.53 -22.55
CA ASN A 458 -12.64 -4.58 -23.66
C ASN A 458 -14.01 -3.90 -23.88
N GLY A 459 -13.96 -2.57 -24.02
CA GLY A 459 -15.14 -1.72 -24.20
C GLY A 459 -15.68 -1.13 -22.91
N GLN A 460 -15.06 -1.43 -21.76
CA GLN A 460 -15.52 -1.01 -20.42
C GLN A 460 -17.05 -1.24 -20.24
N PRO A 461 -17.52 -2.47 -20.44
CA PRO A 461 -18.95 -2.78 -20.32
C PRO A 461 -19.45 -2.55 -18.90
N GLU A 462 -20.70 -2.11 -18.78
CA GLU A 462 -21.41 -2.02 -17.50
C GLU A 462 -21.49 -3.39 -16.81
N ARG A 463 -21.44 -3.41 -15.48
CA ARG A 463 -21.46 -4.64 -14.65
C ARG A 463 -22.62 -5.61 -14.95
N THR A 464 -23.77 -5.11 -15.40
CA THR A 464 -24.96 -5.92 -15.75
C THR A 464 -24.91 -6.50 -17.17
N ASN A 465 -23.85 -6.24 -17.93
CA ASN A 465 -23.68 -6.75 -19.28
C ASN A 465 -23.68 -8.28 -19.29
N PRO A 466 -24.55 -8.95 -20.08
CA PRO A 466 -24.66 -10.41 -20.07
C PRO A 466 -23.35 -11.17 -20.34
N THR A 467 -22.45 -10.59 -21.13
CA THR A 467 -21.15 -11.19 -21.44
C THR A 467 -20.20 -11.10 -20.26
N VAL A 468 -20.18 -9.96 -19.54
CA VAL A 468 -19.42 -9.81 -18.28
C VAL A 468 -19.95 -10.79 -17.25
N ARG A 469 -21.28 -10.87 -17.10
CA ARG A 469 -21.95 -11.82 -16.21
C ARG A 469 -21.69 -13.29 -16.58
N SER A 470 -21.33 -13.61 -17.82
CA SER A 470 -20.88 -14.96 -18.17
C SER A 470 -19.46 -15.18 -17.67
N LEU A 471 -18.55 -14.27 -18.06
CA LEU A 471 -17.14 -14.34 -17.70
C LEU A 471 -16.94 -14.47 -16.18
N GLU A 472 -17.64 -13.68 -15.36
CA GLU A 472 -17.54 -13.76 -13.91
C GLU A 472 -17.94 -15.14 -13.36
N ARG A 473 -18.98 -15.77 -13.91
CA ARG A 473 -19.42 -17.12 -13.52
C ARG A 473 -18.41 -18.17 -13.98
N ASP A 474 -17.85 -17.99 -15.17
CA ASP A 474 -16.87 -18.90 -15.75
C ASP A 474 -15.54 -18.84 -14.97
N VAL A 475 -15.10 -17.64 -14.56
CA VAL A 475 -13.99 -17.42 -13.61
C VAL A 475 -14.32 -18.03 -12.25
N ALA A 476 -15.52 -17.80 -11.71
CA ALA A 476 -15.95 -18.37 -10.43
C ALA A 476 -15.93 -19.91 -10.41
N ALA A 477 -16.15 -20.54 -11.57
CA ALA A 477 -16.19 -21.99 -11.73
C ALA A 477 -14.82 -22.59 -12.13
N ALA A 478 -13.84 -21.75 -12.47
CA ALA A 478 -12.55 -22.18 -12.96
C ALA A 478 -11.79 -23.01 -11.92
N LYS A 479 -11.03 -23.99 -12.41
CA LYS A 479 -10.23 -24.90 -11.59
C LYS A 479 -8.89 -25.18 -12.24
N ALA A 480 -7.89 -25.46 -11.42
CA ALA A 480 -6.55 -25.82 -11.86
C ALA A 480 -5.95 -26.93 -10.98
N PRO A 481 -4.99 -27.71 -11.50
CA PRO A 481 -4.24 -28.67 -10.69
C PRO A 481 -3.37 -27.94 -9.66
N SER A 482 -3.52 -28.29 -8.38
CA SER A 482 -2.59 -27.88 -7.32
C SER A 482 -1.72 -29.09 -6.90
N PRO A 483 -0.41 -29.08 -7.19
CA PRO A 483 0.50 -30.11 -6.72
C PRO A 483 0.65 -30.14 -5.20
N TYR A 484 0.44 -29.01 -4.52
CA TYR A 484 0.50 -28.90 -3.07
C TYR A 484 -0.71 -29.57 -2.40
N ALA A 485 -1.90 -29.39 -2.97
CA ALA A 485 -3.11 -30.09 -2.51
C ALA A 485 -3.22 -31.54 -3.04
N GLY A 486 -2.46 -31.89 -4.09
CA GLY A 486 -2.54 -33.19 -4.77
C GLY A 486 -3.84 -33.42 -5.53
N VAL A 487 -4.66 -32.38 -5.71
CA VAL A 487 -5.97 -32.42 -6.38
C VAL A 487 -6.20 -31.18 -7.25
N VAL A 488 -7.20 -31.24 -8.12
CA VAL A 488 -7.68 -30.05 -8.85
C VAL A 488 -8.55 -29.22 -7.90
N VAL A 489 -8.21 -27.95 -7.74
CA VAL A 489 -8.85 -27.02 -6.80
C VAL A 489 -9.53 -25.85 -7.54
N PRO A 490 -10.55 -25.20 -6.97
CA PRO A 490 -11.01 -23.90 -7.43
C PRO A 490 -9.88 -22.87 -7.38
N VAL A 491 -9.83 -21.99 -8.38
CA VAL A 491 -8.84 -20.89 -8.42
C VAL A 491 -9.40 -19.56 -7.91
N ALA A 492 -10.72 -19.40 -7.88
CA ALA A 492 -11.41 -18.21 -7.38
C ALA A 492 -12.00 -18.47 -5.98
N GLU A 493 -11.58 -17.68 -4.99
CA GLU A 493 -12.11 -17.76 -3.63
C GLU A 493 -13.12 -16.67 -3.32
N ARG A 494 -12.86 -15.42 -3.73
CA ARG A 494 -13.83 -14.31 -3.69
C ARG A 494 -13.86 -13.56 -5.03
N LEU A 495 -14.97 -12.85 -5.25
CA LEU A 495 -15.19 -12.00 -6.41
C LEU A 495 -15.81 -10.68 -5.97
N ALA A 496 -15.34 -9.59 -6.55
CA ALA A 496 -15.87 -8.25 -6.37
C ALA A 496 -16.13 -7.62 -7.74
N ASP A 497 -17.36 -7.21 -8.05
CA ASP A 497 -17.59 -6.30 -9.18
C ASP A 497 -17.47 -4.84 -8.71
N THR A 498 -17.58 -3.90 -9.64
CA THR A 498 -17.50 -2.44 -9.38
C THR A 498 -18.27 -1.92 -8.14
N VAL A 499 -19.37 -2.58 -7.74
CA VAL A 499 -20.12 -2.22 -6.53
C VAL A 499 -19.34 -2.59 -5.27
N GLU A 500 -18.83 -3.81 -5.20
CA GLU A 500 -18.03 -4.28 -4.07
C GLU A 500 -16.62 -3.68 -4.08
N GLU A 501 -16.00 -3.53 -5.25
CA GLU A 501 -14.72 -2.82 -5.38
C GLU A 501 -14.80 -1.41 -4.75
N LYS A 502 -15.92 -0.71 -4.91
CA LYS A 502 -16.14 0.57 -4.23
C LYS A 502 -16.20 0.42 -2.71
N THR A 503 -16.84 -0.63 -2.20
CA THR A 503 -16.85 -0.94 -0.76
C THR A 503 -15.45 -1.13 -0.22
N LEU A 504 -14.59 -1.81 -0.99
CA LEU A 504 -13.22 -2.21 -0.63
C LEU A 504 -12.17 -1.11 -0.84
N HIS A 505 -12.56 0.13 -1.14
CA HIS A 505 -11.64 1.23 -1.49
C HIS A 505 -10.84 1.01 -2.79
N MET A 506 -11.38 0.27 -3.75
CA MET A 506 -10.74 -0.02 -5.04
C MET A 506 -11.28 0.83 -6.21
N VAL A 507 -12.09 1.86 -5.93
CA VAL A 507 -12.66 2.77 -6.94
C VAL A 507 -12.30 4.22 -6.61
N ASN A 508 -11.37 4.79 -7.35
CA ASN A 508 -10.91 6.17 -7.17
C ASN A 508 -11.67 7.19 -8.07
N ALA A 509 -11.20 8.43 -8.09
CA ALA A 509 -11.81 9.53 -8.85
C ALA A 509 -11.60 9.45 -10.38
N ASP A 510 -10.79 8.51 -10.88
CA ASP A 510 -10.58 8.24 -12.31
C ASP A 510 -11.34 6.97 -12.75
N PRO A 511 -12.53 7.12 -13.36
CA PRO A 511 -13.35 5.98 -13.75
C PRO A 511 -12.71 5.09 -14.82
N LYS A 512 -11.63 5.52 -15.49
CA LYS A 512 -10.92 4.66 -16.44
C LYS A 512 -10.05 3.62 -15.75
N ARG A 513 -9.73 3.78 -14.47
CA ARG A 513 -8.90 2.83 -13.70
C ARG A 513 -9.72 1.80 -12.95
N THR A 514 -11.03 1.95 -12.89
CA THR A 514 -11.91 0.98 -12.25
C THR A 514 -11.92 -0.31 -13.06
N PRO A 515 -11.48 -1.44 -12.49
CA PRO A 515 -11.60 -2.74 -13.14
C PRO A 515 -13.06 -3.07 -13.47
N THR A 516 -13.28 -4.06 -14.33
CA THR A 516 -14.63 -4.59 -14.58
C THR A 516 -15.10 -5.42 -13.39
N PHE A 517 -14.21 -6.27 -12.86
CA PHE A 517 -14.35 -7.00 -11.62
C PHE A 517 -12.96 -7.51 -11.18
N THR A 518 -12.85 -7.95 -9.94
CA THR A 518 -11.64 -8.50 -9.32
C THR A 518 -11.91 -9.92 -8.83
N MET A 519 -10.95 -10.81 -9.08
CA MET A 519 -10.90 -12.13 -8.45
C MET A 519 -9.86 -12.11 -7.34
N PHE A 520 -10.27 -12.57 -6.16
CA PHE A 520 -9.38 -12.90 -5.05
C PHE A 520 -9.16 -14.42 -5.09
N GLY A 521 -7.92 -14.80 -5.33
CA GLY A 521 -7.52 -16.10 -5.79
C GLY A 521 -7.37 -17.13 -4.68
N ASN A 522 -6.89 -18.30 -5.08
CA ASN A 522 -6.24 -19.21 -4.15
C ASN A 522 -4.76 -18.80 -4.06
N SER A 523 -4.27 -18.55 -2.84
CA SER A 523 -2.97 -17.92 -2.60
C SER A 523 -1.76 -18.70 -3.11
N ASP A 524 -1.88 -19.98 -3.49
CA ASP A 524 -0.80 -20.71 -4.17
C ASP A 524 -0.59 -20.30 -5.65
N PHE A 525 -1.52 -19.57 -6.26
CA PHE A 525 -1.58 -19.34 -7.70
C PHE A 525 -1.26 -17.90 -8.10
N PHE A 526 -0.61 -17.74 -9.25
CA PHE A 526 -0.37 -16.45 -9.89
C PHE A 526 -0.95 -16.45 -11.30
N PHE A 527 -1.76 -15.44 -11.65
CA PHE A 527 -2.55 -15.43 -12.88
C PHE A 527 -2.02 -14.43 -13.90
N GLN A 528 -1.97 -14.84 -15.17
CA GLN A 528 -1.56 -14.00 -16.30
C GLN A 528 -2.38 -14.29 -17.57
N THR A 529 -2.42 -13.33 -18.50
CA THR A 529 -3.10 -13.52 -19.81
C THR A 529 -2.16 -14.04 -20.90
N THR A 530 -0.85 -13.83 -20.73
CA THR A 530 0.18 -14.23 -21.71
C THR A 530 0.62 -15.69 -21.56
N ASN A 531 1.29 -16.23 -22.58
CA ASN A 531 1.90 -17.56 -22.47
C ASN A 531 2.97 -17.56 -21.37
N LEU A 532 2.99 -18.61 -20.54
CA LEU A 532 4.05 -18.78 -19.54
C LEU A 532 5.43 -18.78 -20.22
N SER A 533 6.41 -18.18 -19.56
CA SER A 533 7.78 -18.00 -20.06
C SER A 533 8.83 -18.69 -19.19
N GLY A 534 10.11 -18.59 -19.58
CA GLY A 534 11.21 -19.13 -18.80
C GLY A 534 11.14 -20.64 -18.62
N VAL A 535 11.35 -21.10 -17.38
CA VAL A 535 11.32 -22.53 -17.02
C VAL A 535 9.94 -23.19 -17.18
N CYS A 536 8.87 -22.40 -17.26
CA CYS A 536 7.50 -22.85 -17.46
C CYS A 536 6.99 -22.71 -18.91
N ALA A 537 7.87 -22.35 -19.85
CA ALA A 537 7.51 -22.14 -21.24
C ALA A 537 6.80 -23.35 -21.86
N GLY A 538 5.68 -23.09 -22.55
CA GLY A 538 4.88 -24.11 -23.24
C GLY A 538 3.85 -24.84 -22.36
N SER A 539 3.76 -24.50 -21.07
CA SER A 539 2.72 -24.99 -20.16
C SER A 539 1.59 -23.97 -20.00
N ASN A 540 0.42 -24.45 -19.58
CA ASN A 540 -0.70 -23.58 -19.17
C ASN A 540 -0.74 -23.37 -17.65
N VAL A 541 -0.28 -24.37 -16.90
CA VAL A 541 -0.17 -24.36 -15.44
C VAL A 541 1.18 -24.98 -15.08
N CYS A 542 1.95 -24.32 -14.22
CA CYS A 542 3.31 -24.74 -13.88
C CYS A 542 3.73 -24.15 -12.53
N VAL A 543 4.35 -24.97 -11.67
CA VAL A 543 5.04 -24.44 -10.49
C VAL A 543 6.34 -23.79 -10.94
N ASN A 544 6.50 -22.49 -10.67
CA ASN A 544 7.69 -21.72 -11.03
C ASN A 544 8.54 -21.42 -9.78
N PRO A 545 9.74 -22.00 -9.64
CA PRO A 545 10.60 -21.74 -8.48
C PRO A 545 11.23 -20.33 -8.48
N GLY A 546 11.00 -19.53 -9.53
CA GLY A 546 11.47 -18.15 -9.59
C GLY A 546 10.80 -17.23 -8.58
N PHE A 547 9.55 -17.54 -8.21
CA PHE A 547 8.69 -16.78 -7.30
C PHE A 547 7.97 -17.77 -6.39
N ALA A 548 7.80 -17.49 -5.11
CA ALA A 548 7.17 -18.43 -4.16
C ALA A 548 6.41 -17.73 -3.02
N TRP A 549 6.22 -16.43 -3.14
CA TRP A 549 5.70 -15.56 -2.10
C TRP A 549 4.67 -14.68 -2.79
N ASN A 550 3.41 -15.02 -2.56
CA ASN A 550 2.26 -14.42 -3.23
C ASN A 550 1.55 -13.48 -2.26
N HIS A 551 1.05 -12.37 -2.79
CA HIS A 551 0.41 -11.29 -2.05
C HIS A 551 -0.54 -10.52 -2.97
N GLY A 552 -1.42 -9.71 -2.38
CA GLY A 552 -2.48 -8.99 -3.08
C GLY A 552 -3.87 -9.36 -2.58
N ASP A 553 -3.95 -10.55 -1.99
CA ASP A 553 -5.18 -11.27 -1.72
C ASP A 553 -5.71 -11.07 -0.29
N TYR A 554 -6.84 -11.70 0.04
CA TYR A 554 -7.59 -11.41 1.28
C TYR A 554 -7.23 -12.27 2.51
N GLN A 555 -6.34 -13.25 2.35
CA GLN A 555 -5.98 -14.25 3.36
C GLN A 555 -5.20 -13.61 4.51
N ASP A 556 -5.32 -14.17 5.72
CA ASP A 556 -4.81 -13.55 6.95
C ASP A 556 -3.28 -13.44 6.99
N GLU A 557 -2.55 -14.35 6.35
CA GLU A 557 -1.09 -14.30 6.18
C GLU A 557 -0.62 -13.14 5.30
N ILE A 558 -1.42 -12.77 4.29
CA ILE A 558 -1.15 -11.64 3.39
C ILE A 558 -1.61 -10.33 4.05
N ALA A 559 -2.80 -10.35 4.64
CA ALA A 559 -3.46 -9.19 5.19
C ALA A 559 -2.83 -8.68 6.49
N ASN A 560 -2.41 -9.58 7.39
CA ASN A 560 -2.02 -9.25 8.76
C ASN A 560 -0.52 -9.02 8.89
N THR A 561 -0.17 -7.77 9.13
CA THR A 561 1.18 -7.24 9.17
C THR A 561 1.58 -6.86 10.60
N TRP A 562 2.62 -6.03 10.73
CA TRP A 562 3.09 -5.51 12.00
C TRP A 562 3.66 -4.09 11.85
N ALA A 563 3.53 -3.30 12.92
CA ALA A 563 4.08 -1.95 12.98
C ALA A 563 4.73 -1.69 14.35
N GLY A 564 5.99 -1.27 14.33
CA GLY A 564 6.79 -0.97 15.51
C GLY A 564 7.03 0.53 15.68
N PHE A 565 6.70 1.06 16.86
CA PHE A 565 6.95 2.45 17.23
C PHE A 565 7.90 2.52 18.42
N VAL A 566 8.97 3.32 18.31
CA VAL A 566 9.93 3.58 19.40
C VAL A 566 10.28 5.05 19.42
N GLY A 567 10.17 5.72 20.57
CA GLY A 567 10.64 7.09 20.72
C GLY A 567 9.88 7.91 21.76
N PRO A 568 10.21 9.20 21.91
CA PRO A 568 9.57 10.08 22.87
C PRO A 568 8.04 10.16 22.64
N GLY A 569 7.27 9.85 23.67
CA GLY A 569 5.81 9.88 23.62
C GLY A 569 5.14 8.57 23.24
N VAL A 570 5.91 7.55 22.85
CA VAL A 570 5.41 6.18 22.64
C VAL A 570 5.48 5.41 23.96
N ALA A 571 4.45 4.63 24.25
CA ALA A 571 4.43 3.71 25.38
C ALA A 571 5.36 2.52 25.11
N SER A 572 6.02 2.03 26.16
CA SER A 572 6.85 0.82 26.09
C SER A 572 6.02 -0.38 26.53
N ASN A 573 5.10 -0.82 25.68
CA ASN A 573 4.19 -1.94 25.96
C ASN A 573 4.78 -3.29 25.55
N GLY A 574 5.90 -3.33 24.83
CA GLY A 574 6.42 -4.55 24.25
C GLY A 574 5.61 -4.98 23.04
N VAL A 575 5.15 -6.23 23.03
CA VAL A 575 4.30 -6.75 21.94
C VAL A 575 2.83 -6.55 22.29
N ASP A 576 2.08 -5.91 21.41
CA ASP A 576 0.62 -5.82 21.45
C ASP A 576 0.03 -6.57 20.26
N SER A 577 -0.60 -7.70 20.56
CA SER A 577 -1.26 -8.56 19.57
C SER A 577 -2.78 -8.40 19.55
N THR A 578 -3.30 -7.34 20.19
CA THR A 578 -4.74 -7.16 20.43
C THR A 578 -5.32 -5.92 19.78
N THR A 579 -4.56 -4.82 19.75
CA THR A 579 -5.01 -3.59 19.10
C THR A 579 -5.07 -3.83 17.58
N TRP A 580 -6.27 -3.65 17.00
CA TRP A 580 -6.49 -3.74 15.56
C TRP A 580 -6.18 -2.39 14.92
N THR A 581 -5.24 -2.39 13.99
CA THR A 581 -4.81 -1.23 13.19
C THR A 581 -4.66 -1.62 11.74
N ASP A 582 -4.52 -0.63 10.86
CA ASP A 582 -4.03 -0.82 9.50
C ASP A 582 -3.09 0.32 9.09
N HIS A 583 -2.47 0.20 7.91
CA HIS A 583 -1.47 1.14 7.41
C HIS A 583 -1.89 2.60 7.46
N VAL A 584 -3.16 2.94 7.20
CA VAL A 584 -3.59 4.35 7.22
C VAL A 584 -3.54 4.97 8.61
N ASP A 585 -3.48 4.19 9.69
CA ASP A 585 -3.38 4.67 11.07
C ASP A 585 -1.96 5.15 11.43
N LEU A 586 -0.92 4.77 10.68
CA LEU A 586 0.48 5.13 10.97
C LEU A 586 0.70 6.65 10.82
N ARG A 587 0.25 7.24 9.71
CA ARG A 587 0.42 8.66 9.41
C ARG A 587 -0.15 9.61 10.48
N PRO A 588 -1.45 9.56 10.84
CA PRO A 588 -2.00 10.42 11.89
C PRO A 588 -1.31 10.19 13.23
N THR A 589 -0.88 8.95 13.53
CA THR A 589 -0.15 8.63 14.75
C THR A 589 1.22 9.29 14.79
N ILE A 590 2.00 9.21 13.70
CA ILE A 590 3.29 9.90 13.56
C ILE A 590 3.10 11.40 13.74
N ASN A 591 2.15 11.99 13.01
CA ASN A 591 1.86 13.42 13.06
C ASN A 591 1.47 13.88 14.48
N SER A 592 0.60 13.13 15.16
CA SER A 592 0.25 13.39 16.57
C SER A 592 1.47 13.31 17.49
N LEU A 593 2.37 12.34 17.27
CA LEU A 593 3.59 12.18 18.05
C LEU A 593 4.54 13.38 17.90
N VAL A 594 4.71 13.86 16.66
CA VAL A 594 5.56 15.00 16.30
C VAL A 594 4.87 16.36 16.43
N GLY A 595 3.57 16.41 16.76
CA GLY A 595 2.82 17.65 16.94
C GLY A 595 2.55 18.41 15.64
N LEU A 596 2.39 17.69 14.53
CA LEU A 596 2.02 18.21 13.22
C LEU A 596 0.64 17.70 12.80
N SER A 597 0.11 18.23 11.71
CA SER A 597 -1.14 17.78 11.09
C SER A 597 -1.03 17.96 9.58
N ASP A 598 -1.61 17.05 8.82
CA ASP A 598 -1.74 17.21 7.37
C ASP A 598 -2.75 18.30 7.01
N SER A 599 -2.65 18.78 5.76
CA SER A 599 -3.59 19.76 5.19
C SER A 599 -4.90 19.15 4.70
N TYR A 600 -4.98 17.82 4.71
CA TYR A 600 -6.12 17.00 4.33
C TYR A 600 -6.55 16.15 5.53
N LEU A 601 -7.71 15.49 5.39
CA LEU A 601 -8.18 14.57 6.42
C LEU A 601 -7.53 13.20 6.21
N ASP A 602 -6.92 12.63 7.23
CA ASP A 602 -6.49 11.23 7.21
C ASP A 602 -7.73 10.31 7.19
N ASP A 603 -7.63 9.16 6.56
CA ASP A 603 -8.61 8.06 6.67
C ASP A 603 -8.35 7.19 7.90
N GLY A 604 -7.10 7.14 8.38
CA GLY A 604 -6.74 6.48 9.62
C GLY A 604 -7.13 7.27 10.88
N ARG A 605 -6.87 6.64 12.03
CA ARG A 605 -7.02 7.25 13.37
C ARG A 605 -5.67 7.31 14.07
N VAL A 606 -5.55 8.16 15.10
CA VAL A 606 -4.39 8.04 15.99
C VAL A 606 -4.51 6.73 16.78
N ILE A 607 -3.42 5.96 16.82
CA ILE A 607 -3.31 4.74 17.63
C ILE A 607 -3.05 5.16 19.08
N THR A 608 -4.13 5.53 19.77
CA THR A 608 -4.09 6.02 21.16
C THR A 608 -3.47 5.02 22.14
N GLU A 609 -3.58 3.73 21.82
CA GLU A 609 -3.15 2.58 22.60
C GLU A 609 -1.62 2.54 22.79
N ILE A 610 -0.86 3.15 21.87
CA ILE A 610 0.59 3.22 21.93
C ILE A 610 1.11 4.56 22.48
N LEU A 611 0.24 5.49 22.89
CA LEU A 611 0.67 6.78 23.42
C LEU A 611 1.10 6.66 24.90
N GLY A 612 2.22 7.30 25.25
CA GLY A 612 2.75 7.31 26.61
C GLY A 612 1.83 8.01 27.62
N LYS A 613 1.86 7.55 28.87
CA LYS A 613 1.05 8.09 29.97
C LYS A 613 1.18 9.62 30.10
N GLY A 614 0.06 10.32 30.19
CA GLY A 614 0.01 11.78 30.34
C GLY A 614 0.03 12.56 29.02
N ARG A 615 0.04 11.87 27.87
CA ARG A 615 -0.41 12.48 26.61
C ARG A 615 -1.93 12.50 26.58
N ASP A 616 -2.49 13.67 26.85
CA ASP A 616 -3.89 13.97 26.55
C ASP A 616 -4.04 13.97 25.01
N ASN A 617 -4.58 12.89 24.44
CA ASN A 617 -5.20 12.92 23.12
C ASN A 617 -6.72 13.12 23.31
N ASP A 618 -7.31 14.04 22.56
CA ASP A 618 -8.74 14.31 22.57
C ASP A 618 -9.57 13.14 21.99
N GLU A 619 -8.95 12.19 21.29
CA GLU A 619 -9.53 10.92 20.82
C GLU A 619 -9.72 9.85 21.91
N ASP A 620 -9.07 9.96 23.08
CA ASP A 620 -9.11 8.95 24.17
C ASP A 620 -9.80 9.48 25.45
N ARG A 621 -10.56 10.58 25.35
CA ARG A 621 -11.22 11.20 26.52
C ARG A 621 -12.57 10.57 26.90
N GLY A 622 -12.57 9.27 27.14
CA GLY A 622 -13.71 8.55 27.69
C GLY A 622 -13.88 7.16 27.09
N GLN A 623 -14.89 6.42 27.57
CA GLN A 623 -15.11 5.05 27.10
C GLN A 623 -15.70 5.03 25.68
N GLY A 624 -16.58 5.98 25.36
CA GLY A 624 -17.19 6.08 24.04
C GLY A 624 -16.15 6.38 22.96
N ALA A 625 -15.27 7.35 23.20
CA ALA A 625 -14.21 7.72 22.26
C ALA A 625 -13.23 6.56 21.98
N ARG A 626 -12.82 5.79 23.01
CA ARG A 626 -12.01 4.57 22.83
C ARG A 626 -12.68 3.51 21.96
N GLN A 627 -13.98 3.27 22.20
CA GLN A 627 -14.73 2.28 21.43
C GLN A 627 -14.95 2.72 19.98
N LEU A 628 -14.97 4.03 19.73
CA LEU A 628 -15.19 4.60 18.41
C LEU A 628 -14.06 4.23 17.45
N GLY A 629 -12.79 4.32 17.87
CA GLY A 629 -11.65 3.94 17.03
C GLY A 629 -11.73 2.50 16.54
N ALA A 630 -11.99 1.55 17.45
CA ALA A 630 -12.14 0.14 17.09
C ALA A 630 -13.34 -0.12 16.15
N ALA A 631 -14.50 0.48 16.45
CA ALA A 631 -15.69 0.34 15.60
C ALA A 631 -15.50 0.97 14.22
N TYR A 632 -14.78 2.11 14.15
CA TYR A 632 -14.43 2.79 12.91
C TYR A 632 -13.57 1.90 12.02
N LYS A 633 -12.56 1.23 12.57
CA LYS A 633 -11.72 0.31 11.78
C LYS A 633 -12.51 -0.87 11.22
N GLN A 634 -13.36 -1.49 12.04
CA GLN A 634 -14.17 -2.63 11.58
C GLN A 634 -15.18 -2.28 10.48
N VAL A 635 -15.63 -1.02 10.41
CA VAL A 635 -16.59 -0.57 9.40
C VAL A 635 -15.95 0.08 8.18
N ASN A 636 -14.71 0.57 8.28
CA ASN A 636 -14.07 1.32 7.20
C ASN A 636 -12.92 0.57 6.51
N ALA A 637 -12.11 -0.18 7.24
CA ALA A 637 -10.92 -0.79 6.68
C ALA A 637 -11.26 -1.90 5.67
N PRO A 638 -10.43 -2.13 4.64
CA PRO A 638 -10.66 -3.16 3.63
C PRO A 638 -10.60 -4.59 4.19
N PHE A 639 -9.96 -4.78 5.35
CA PHE A 639 -9.96 -6.05 6.12
C PHE A 639 -10.85 -6.00 7.37
N GLY A 640 -11.61 -4.92 7.54
CA GLY A 640 -12.61 -4.83 8.60
C GLY A 640 -13.78 -5.79 8.33
N GLN A 641 -14.50 -6.17 9.39
CA GLN A 641 -15.64 -7.08 9.26
C GLN A 641 -16.65 -6.64 8.19
N PHE A 642 -16.93 -5.33 8.05
CA PHE A 642 -17.88 -4.85 7.04
C PHE A 642 -17.48 -5.28 5.63
N ALA A 643 -16.23 -5.02 5.24
CA ALA A 643 -15.67 -5.34 3.94
C ALA A 643 -15.64 -6.85 3.68
N LEU A 644 -15.19 -7.65 4.66
CA LEU A 644 -15.13 -9.11 4.49
C LEU A 644 -16.53 -9.75 4.37
N ASP A 645 -17.51 -9.26 5.13
CA ASP A 645 -18.90 -9.74 5.04
C ASP A 645 -19.54 -9.33 3.69
N THR A 646 -19.32 -8.10 3.21
CA THR A 646 -19.84 -7.68 1.88
C THR A 646 -19.15 -8.41 0.74
N LEU A 647 -17.85 -8.71 0.85
CA LEU A 647 -17.12 -9.48 -0.16
C LEU A 647 -17.67 -10.91 -0.30
N ILE A 648 -18.06 -11.54 0.82
CA ILE A 648 -18.78 -12.83 0.79
C ILE A 648 -20.12 -12.68 0.07
N ALA A 649 -20.89 -11.63 0.37
CA ALA A 649 -22.18 -11.38 -0.28
C ALA A 649 -22.04 -11.13 -1.79
N SER A 650 -21.07 -10.30 -2.20
CA SER A 650 -20.71 -10.04 -3.60
C SER A 650 -20.34 -11.32 -4.32
N THR A 651 -19.46 -12.14 -3.71
CA THR A 651 -19.09 -13.45 -4.27
C THR A 651 -20.32 -14.33 -4.54
N ASN A 652 -21.30 -14.35 -3.63
CA ASN A 652 -22.55 -15.09 -3.81
C ASN A 652 -23.45 -14.48 -4.91
N ALA A 653 -23.42 -13.16 -5.09
CA ALA A 653 -24.13 -12.45 -6.15
C ALA A 653 -23.53 -12.76 -7.54
N LEU A 654 -22.20 -12.70 -7.66
CA LEU A 654 -21.45 -13.02 -8.87
C LEU A 654 -21.62 -14.46 -9.34
N LYS A 655 -21.80 -15.39 -8.40
CA LYS A 655 -22.05 -16.82 -8.67
C LYS A 655 -23.51 -17.16 -9.00
N GLN A 656 -24.45 -16.22 -8.93
CA GLN A 656 -25.86 -16.50 -9.26
C GLN A 656 -25.99 -17.08 -10.67
N PRO A 657 -26.83 -18.11 -10.90
CA PRO A 657 -26.91 -18.80 -12.19
C PRO A 657 -27.42 -17.87 -13.30
N ALA A 658 -27.10 -18.19 -14.55
CA ALA A 658 -27.60 -17.44 -15.69
C ALA A 658 -29.14 -17.53 -15.83
N GLY A 659 -29.76 -16.40 -16.14
CA GLY A 659 -31.20 -16.30 -16.43
C GLY A 659 -31.94 -15.39 -15.45
N PRO A 660 -33.23 -15.08 -15.73
CA PRO A 660 -33.92 -13.96 -15.10
C PRO A 660 -33.95 -13.99 -13.57
N SER A 661 -34.09 -15.18 -12.95
CA SER A 661 -34.10 -15.29 -11.49
C SER A 661 -32.73 -15.03 -10.86
N GLY A 662 -31.65 -15.50 -11.49
CA GLY A 662 -30.30 -15.29 -10.99
C GLY A 662 -29.82 -13.85 -11.24
N ASP A 663 -30.19 -13.26 -12.38
CA ASP A 663 -29.88 -11.86 -12.68
C ASP A 663 -30.62 -10.92 -11.70
N LEU A 664 -31.89 -11.21 -11.37
CA LEU A 664 -32.62 -10.48 -10.32
C LEU A 664 -32.01 -10.65 -8.93
N ALA A 665 -31.49 -11.84 -8.59
CA ALA A 665 -30.85 -12.09 -7.31
C ALA A 665 -29.52 -11.32 -7.20
N TYR A 666 -28.72 -11.34 -8.26
CA TYR A 666 -27.50 -10.54 -8.39
C TYR A 666 -27.79 -9.05 -8.18
N ASP A 667 -28.73 -8.48 -8.95
CA ASP A 667 -29.09 -7.07 -8.83
C ASP A 667 -29.59 -6.73 -7.41
N ALA A 668 -30.35 -7.62 -6.78
CA ALA A 668 -30.87 -7.41 -5.43
C ALA A 668 -29.78 -7.44 -4.35
N ILE A 669 -28.79 -8.34 -4.45
CA ILE A 669 -27.68 -8.42 -3.48
C ILE A 669 -26.77 -7.20 -3.64
N GLU A 670 -26.36 -6.89 -4.87
CA GLU A 670 -25.47 -5.76 -5.15
C GLU A 670 -26.11 -4.41 -4.83
N THR A 671 -27.42 -4.27 -5.06
CA THR A 671 -28.15 -3.09 -4.58
C THR A 671 -28.13 -2.97 -3.06
N GLN A 672 -28.18 -4.08 -2.32
CA GLN A 672 -28.07 -4.06 -0.85
C GLN A 672 -26.65 -3.67 -0.40
N ILE A 673 -25.62 -4.18 -1.07
CA ILE A 673 -24.22 -3.77 -0.84
C ILE A 673 -24.09 -2.27 -1.09
N ALA A 674 -24.48 -1.77 -2.26
CA ALA A 674 -24.40 -0.35 -2.60
C ALA A 674 -25.10 0.57 -1.58
N ASN A 675 -26.26 0.15 -1.06
CA ASN A 675 -26.99 0.89 -0.01
C ASN A 675 -26.23 0.87 1.32
N LEU A 676 -25.71 -0.30 1.75
CA LEU A 676 -24.90 -0.41 2.95
C LEU A 676 -23.64 0.45 2.84
N THR A 677 -22.97 0.45 1.69
CA THR A 677 -21.78 1.26 1.43
C THR A 677 -22.09 2.75 1.49
N ALA A 678 -23.22 3.21 0.93
CA ALA A 678 -23.63 4.62 1.07
C ALA A 678 -23.92 5.03 2.52
N GLU A 679 -24.52 4.15 3.33
CA GLU A 679 -24.72 4.38 4.76
C GLU A 679 -23.39 4.38 5.53
N ARG A 680 -22.48 3.46 5.20
CA ARG A 680 -21.10 3.39 5.71
C ARG A 680 -20.37 4.69 5.42
N ASP A 681 -20.32 5.13 4.17
CA ASP A 681 -19.59 6.34 3.74
C ASP A 681 -20.08 7.58 4.48
N THR A 682 -21.39 7.68 4.71
CA THR A 682 -21.99 8.79 5.49
C THR A 682 -21.52 8.76 6.95
N LEU A 683 -21.56 7.59 7.59
CA LEU A 683 -21.13 7.43 8.98
C LEU A 683 -19.62 7.67 9.14
N VAL A 684 -18.83 6.99 8.31
CA VAL A 684 -17.37 7.08 8.28
C VAL A 684 -16.92 8.50 8.02
N GLY A 685 -17.53 9.22 7.08
CA GLY A 685 -17.19 10.62 6.82
C GLY A 685 -17.37 11.52 8.05
N ALA A 686 -18.43 11.29 8.84
CA ALA A 686 -18.65 12.03 10.09
C ALA A 686 -17.63 11.66 11.19
N ILE A 687 -17.33 10.37 11.34
CA ILE A 687 -16.36 9.89 12.33
C ILE A 687 -14.95 10.37 11.96
N ARG A 688 -14.54 10.22 10.69
CA ARG A 688 -13.26 10.67 10.15
C ARG A 688 -13.02 12.15 10.42
N ALA A 689 -14.01 13.00 10.15
CA ALA A 689 -13.92 14.43 10.42
C ALA A 689 -13.70 14.73 11.92
N ALA A 690 -14.39 14.01 12.82
CA ALA A 690 -14.24 14.18 14.26
C ALA A 690 -12.88 13.68 14.78
N LEU A 691 -12.40 12.53 14.29
CA LEU A 691 -11.08 11.99 14.63
C LEU A 691 -9.98 12.97 14.21
N ASN A 692 -10.02 13.48 12.98
CA ASN A 692 -9.04 14.45 12.49
C ASN A 692 -9.03 15.76 13.29
N GLN A 693 -10.22 16.28 13.67
CA GLN A 693 -10.30 17.46 14.54
C GLN A 693 -9.68 17.21 15.92
N ALA A 694 -9.88 16.02 16.48
CA ALA A 694 -9.31 15.62 17.75
C ALA A 694 -7.79 15.40 17.68
N ALA A 695 -7.30 14.73 16.61
CA ALA A 695 -5.88 14.55 16.34
C ALA A 695 -5.14 15.89 16.24
N ALA A 696 -5.76 16.89 15.59
CA ALA A 696 -5.24 18.25 15.46
C ALA A 696 -5.38 19.11 16.75
N GLY A 697 -6.00 18.59 17.82
CA GLY A 697 -6.25 19.32 19.06
C GLY A 697 -7.29 20.45 18.94
N ASN A 698 -8.12 20.41 17.90
CA ASN A 698 -9.12 21.43 17.58
C ASN A 698 -10.52 21.11 18.13
N GLY A 699 -10.70 19.98 18.82
CA GLY A 699 -11.97 19.59 19.40
C GLY A 699 -11.89 18.25 20.11
N LYS A 700 -12.82 18.03 21.06
CA LYS A 700 -12.98 16.74 21.72
C LYS A 700 -14.11 15.97 21.09
N ILE A 701 -13.97 14.66 21.01
CA ILE A 701 -15.08 13.79 20.61
C ILE A 701 -16.10 13.79 21.74
N ASP A 702 -17.34 14.19 21.44
CA ASP A 702 -18.43 14.13 22.40
C ASP A 702 -18.79 12.67 22.71
N GLU A 703 -18.91 12.35 24.01
CA GLU A 703 -19.08 10.97 24.47
C GLU A 703 -20.45 10.36 24.11
N ASP A 704 -21.52 11.16 24.08
CA ASP A 704 -22.84 10.69 23.68
C ASP A 704 -22.89 10.46 22.17
N GLN A 705 -22.28 11.37 21.39
CA GLN A 705 -22.14 11.23 19.96
C GLN A 705 -21.26 10.01 19.58
N ALA A 706 -20.15 9.79 20.28
CA ALA A 706 -19.30 8.62 20.09
C ALA A 706 -20.07 7.32 20.32
N ARG A 707 -20.84 7.22 21.42
CA ARG A 707 -21.72 6.06 21.67
C ARG A 707 -22.77 5.86 20.58
N ALA A 708 -23.33 6.95 20.06
CA ALA A 708 -24.31 6.89 18.97
C ALA A 708 -23.70 6.40 17.66
N TRP A 709 -22.47 6.82 17.33
CA TRP A 709 -21.74 6.33 16.16
C TRP A 709 -21.32 4.87 16.31
N VAL A 710 -20.81 4.45 17.47
CA VAL A 710 -20.50 3.04 17.76
C VAL A 710 -21.73 2.15 17.54
N LYS A 711 -22.91 2.59 18.01
CA LYS A 711 -24.16 1.85 17.78
C LYS A 711 -24.52 1.76 16.29
N GLN A 712 -24.32 2.83 15.52
CA GLN A 712 -24.56 2.83 14.08
C GLN A 712 -23.59 1.90 13.33
N ALA A 713 -22.30 1.96 13.68
CA ALA A 713 -21.27 1.07 13.12
C ALA A 713 -21.63 -0.40 13.39
N ASN A 714 -21.94 -0.76 14.64
CA ASN A 714 -22.37 -2.12 14.98
C ASN A 714 -23.64 -2.56 14.24
N SER A 715 -24.55 -1.63 13.93
CA SER A 715 -25.74 -1.94 13.14
C SER A 715 -25.40 -2.20 11.66
N LEU A 716 -24.42 -1.50 11.08
CA LEU A 716 -23.95 -1.75 9.72
C LEU A 716 -23.24 -3.10 9.65
N LEU A 717 -22.35 -3.39 10.60
CA LEU A 717 -21.66 -4.68 10.71
C LEU A 717 -22.66 -5.85 10.77
N ALA A 718 -23.68 -5.77 11.63
CA ALA A 718 -24.68 -6.81 11.73
C ALA A 718 -25.50 -7.01 10.43
N ARG A 719 -25.75 -5.93 9.67
CA ARG A 719 -26.50 -5.99 8.41
C ARG A 719 -25.66 -6.53 7.25
N ALA A 720 -24.38 -6.16 7.18
CA ALA A 720 -23.42 -6.75 6.24
C ALA A 720 -23.29 -8.25 6.50
N HIS A 721 -23.10 -8.64 7.76
CA HIS A 721 -23.05 -10.04 8.17
C HIS A 721 -24.33 -10.81 7.80
N ASP A 722 -25.50 -10.25 8.10
CA ASP A 722 -26.78 -10.83 7.72
C ASP A 722 -26.88 -11.04 6.20
N LEU A 723 -26.37 -10.11 5.39
CA LEU A 723 -26.37 -10.23 3.93
C LEU A 723 -25.45 -11.37 3.46
N ALA A 724 -24.27 -11.50 4.07
CA ALA A 724 -23.30 -12.54 3.79
C ALA A 724 -23.87 -13.94 4.06
N VAL A 725 -24.56 -14.14 5.18
CA VAL A 725 -25.03 -15.46 5.63
C VAL A 725 -26.42 -15.85 5.12
N ARG A 726 -27.24 -14.91 4.62
CA ARG A 726 -28.60 -15.20 4.11
C ARG A 726 -28.65 -15.72 2.69
N ASN A 727 -27.59 -15.53 1.90
CA ASN A 727 -27.53 -15.96 0.51
C ASN A 727 -26.42 -17.01 0.26
N PRO A 728 -26.31 -18.08 1.08
CA PRO A 728 -25.35 -19.13 0.79
C PRO A 728 -25.78 -19.84 -0.49
N LEU A 729 -24.84 -20.06 -1.40
CA LEU A 729 -25.04 -20.88 -2.60
C LEU A 729 -25.36 -22.33 -2.25
#